data_AF-A0A6G6WE86-F1
#
_entry.id   AF-A0A6G6WE86-F1
#
_cell.length_a   1.000
_cell.length_b   1.000
_cell.length_c   1.000
_cell.angle_alpha   90.00
_cell.angle_beta   90.00
_cell.angle_gamma   90.00
#
_symmetry.space_group_name_H-M   'P 1'
#
loop_
_entity.id
_entity.type
_entity.pdbx_description
1 polymer ?
#
loop_
_entity_poly.entity_id
_entity_poly.type
_entity_poly.pdbx_seq_one_letter_code
_entity_poly.pdbx_strand_id
1 'polypeptide(L)'
;MRRSLPLAVACALTTAWLLPGQSASAAPAAPPSQGYTASAHGDLLDLAKVQVLPSLLPNAGTLTTLRVGHAQATADGASATRATAQSANLDLDLLGNRLPVDSVQTAAPPTSGPLSRELVDVPLGPLADVGLTSGSVVAADGTPCVPSVGGRRLVSRSTTTLATAAVGDGLPGVPYLAHVGASATTATTELVDRQDGRSDVVSTATTTVGDLRLLGGQVQVHVSDPVTLRATSNGTTGTVQLVDPPTITAVVGPQTVPIPLNGQPVTVPVVLPSNPLLDISLRITAFTPTNASQGALGQATLDDLLRVELRVGPSALPLATVSLGTAPMAVSAQAPAGGVDCSVPTSDDPDGDGLTNAEEQAAGTNPNNPDTDGDGVKDGAEVHTYGTDPKKADTDGDGLSDGVEIGTSHTDPKVADTDGDGLTDGNEVNVRHTDPLKADTDGDGLDDGDEVTRGTDPLDTDTDNGGVGDGAEVLNGTDPLNPADDVAGLADADQDGLTDGEEATLGTDPHDADTDDDGLLDGAEVHAYGTDPKKADTDGGGVPDGTEVGRHSDPLDAADDLPSVPGGPGGPGTPGDPDGDGLSTTREQQLGTDPAKADTDGDGLSDGQEVLGLAGTTCRTDPLSPDTDHDRLLDATEWNGFRINRRVKLRHHQTQVIGVVRTNPCGKDTDGDGLADGKEVKGKRIHQQVRTTKGVVTLRRLFSNPAVKDSDHDGLTDREEIKGSRNKAYDRHRTDPLNYDTDGGGVSDGREVRLGADPADSRSAPRR
;
A
#
# COMPACT_ATOMS: atom_id res chain seq x y z
N MET A 1 -42.63 -45.29 -67.60
CA MET A 1 -44.10 -45.17 -67.56
C MET A 1 -44.44 -43.73 -67.17
N ARG A 2 -44.97 -42.92 -68.11
CA ARG A 2 -46.23 -42.13 -67.99
C ARG A 2 -46.53 -41.70 -66.54
N ARG A 3 -46.64 -40.42 -66.16
CA ARG A 3 -47.56 -39.36 -66.68
C ARG A 3 -47.38 -38.12 -65.75
N SER A 4 -47.08 -36.92 -66.27
CA SER A 4 -48.00 -35.80 -66.58
C SER A 4 -48.31 -34.80 -65.44
N LEU A 5 -47.86 -33.54 -65.67
CA LEU A 5 -48.34 -32.18 -65.33
C LEU A 5 -49.85 -32.01 -64.94
N PRO A 6 -50.38 -30.78 -64.62
CA PRO A 6 -49.97 -29.68 -63.71
C PRO A 6 -51.23 -29.07 -62.97
N LEU A 7 -51.11 -28.01 -62.15
CA LEU A 7 -52.13 -26.93 -61.90
C LEU A 7 -51.57 -26.00 -60.79
N ALA A 8 -51.21 -24.73 -61.03
CA ALA A 8 -52.01 -23.53 -61.29
C ALA A 8 -52.35 -22.71 -60.02
N VAL A 9 -51.94 -21.44 -60.07
CA VAL A 9 -52.68 -20.22 -59.65
C VAL A 9 -52.43 -19.59 -58.26
N ALA A 10 -52.16 -18.27 -58.37
CA ALA A 10 -52.49 -17.11 -57.53
C ALA A 10 -51.54 -16.61 -56.42
N CYS A 11 -51.22 -15.32 -56.59
CA CYS A 11 -50.61 -14.34 -55.69
C CYS A 11 -51.23 -14.27 -54.29
N ALA A 12 -50.43 -13.95 -53.28
CA ALA A 12 -50.39 -12.62 -52.64
C ALA A 12 -49.34 -12.56 -51.51
N LEU A 13 -48.80 -11.36 -51.30
CA LEU A 13 -47.87 -10.93 -50.26
C LEU A 13 -48.30 -11.33 -48.83
N THR A 14 -47.34 -11.64 -47.94
CA THR A 14 -46.86 -10.74 -46.85
C THR A 14 -45.81 -11.40 -45.93
N THR A 15 -44.85 -10.56 -45.52
CA THR A 15 -44.07 -10.56 -44.25
C THR A 15 -43.23 -11.78 -43.85
N ALA A 16 -41.91 -11.63 -43.92
CA ALA A 16 -40.93 -12.52 -43.29
C ALA A 16 -40.24 -11.82 -42.12
N TRP A 17 -40.35 -12.44 -40.94
CA TRP A 17 -39.49 -12.23 -39.77
C TRP A 17 -38.18 -13.01 -39.94
N LEU A 18 -37.08 -12.48 -39.42
CA LEU A 18 -35.79 -13.18 -39.38
C LEU A 18 -34.98 -12.75 -38.16
N LEU A 19 -34.67 -13.74 -37.32
CA LEU A 19 -33.51 -13.89 -36.43
C LEU A 19 -33.47 -15.39 -36.02
N PRO A 20 -32.34 -15.95 -35.54
CA PRO A 20 -31.12 -16.25 -36.29
C PRO A 20 -30.70 -17.74 -36.14
N GLY A 21 -29.72 -18.18 -36.94
CA GLY A 21 -29.07 -19.49 -36.75
C GLY A 21 -27.58 -19.38 -37.03
N GLN A 22 -26.77 -19.46 -35.97
CA GLN A 22 -25.31 -19.55 -36.04
C GLN A 22 -24.88 -20.98 -36.40
N SER A 23 -23.71 -21.14 -37.04
CA SER A 23 -22.58 -21.98 -36.56
C SER A 23 -21.45 -22.06 -37.59
N ALA A 24 -20.27 -21.56 -37.25
CA ALA A 24 -18.99 -22.17 -37.63
C ALA A 24 -17.92 -21.76 -36.62
N SER A 25 -17.29 -22.77 -36.01
CA SER A 25 -16.26 -22.66 -34.97
C SER A 25 -14.85 -22.68 -35.59
N ALA A 26 -13.96 -21.85 -35.06
CA ALA A 26 -12.51 -21.98 -35.13
C ALA A 26 -11.91 -21.69 -33.73
N ALA A 27 -10.77 -22.34 -33.45
CA ALA A 27 -10.07 -22.58 -32.18
C ALA A 27 -9.88 -21.38 -31.21
N PRO A 28 -9.66 -21.62 -29.89
CA PRO A 28 -9.62 -20.56 -28.88
C PRO A 28 -8.31 -19.77 -29.00
N ALA A 29 -8.43 -18.52 -29.44
CA ALA A 29 -7.42 -17.51 -29.18
C ALA A 29 -7.38 -17.23 -27.66
N ALA A 30 -6.19 -16.98 -27.12
CA ALA A 30 -5.99 -16.51 -25.75
C ALA A 30 -6.90 -15.29 -25.45
N PRO A 31 -7.45 -15.14 -24.23
CA PRO A 31 -8.32 -14.01 -23.92
C PRO A 31 -7.55 -12.70 -24.14
N PRO A 32 -8.07 -11.77 -24.97
CA PRO A 32 -7.42 -10.48 -25.16
C PRO A 32 -7.45 -9.68 -23.86
N SER A 33 -6.38 -8.92 -23.60
CA SER A 33 -6.31 -7.88 -22.56
C SER A 33 -7.62 -7.10 -22.49
N GLN A 34 -8.32 -7.15 -21.35
CA GLN A 34 -9.70 -6.72 -21.29
C GLN A 34 -9.83 -5.19 -21.34
N GLY A 35 -10.25 -4.64 -22.49
CA GLY A 35 -10.50 -3.21 -22.66
C GLY A 35 -11.84 -2.76 -22.09
N TYR A 36 -11.98 -1.45 -21.88
CA TYR A 36 -13.25 -0.78 -21.59
C TYR A 36 -13.66 0.17 -22.71
N THR A 37 -14.94 0.52 -22.78
CA THR A 37 -15.47 1.56 -23.66
C THR A 37 -16.29 2.58 -22.88
N ALA A 38 -16.04 3.85 -23.11
CA ALA A 38 -16.73 4.96 -22.48
C ALA A 38 -16.95 6.11 -23.48
N SER A 39 -18.09 6.78 -23.39
CA SER A 39 -18.37 7.98 -24.16
C SER A 39 -19.29 8.91 -23.39
N ALA A 40 -18.95 10.19 -23.35
CA ALA A 40 -19.82 11.25 -22.90
C ALA A 40 -19.97 12.29 -24.03
N HIS A 41 -21.17 12.82 -24.17
CA HIS A 41 -21.56 13.77 -25.20
C HIS A 41 -22.51 14.79 -24.61
N GLY A 42 -22.28 16.06 -24.92
CA GLY A 42 -23.18 17.17 -24.58
C GLY A 42 -23.17 18.23 -25.68
N ASP A 43 -24.36 18.62 -26.12
CA ASP A 43 -24.57 19.81 -26.94
C ASP A 43 -25.16 20.94 -26.07
N LEU A 44 -24.93 22.21 -26.41
CA LEU A 44 -25.56 23.34 -25.72
C LEU A 44 -26.98 23.60 -26.22
N LEU A 45 -27.12 23.67 -27.54
CA LEU A 45 -28.35 24.09 -28.21
C LEU A 45 -28.64 23.22 -29.44
N ASP A 46 -29.89 22.79 -29.59
CA ASP A 46 -30.42 22.23 -30.83
C ASP A 46 -31.55 23.12 -31.37
N LEU A 47 -31.29 23.81 -32.47
CA LEU A 47 -32.26 24.65 -33.16
C LEU A 47 -32.95 23.84 -34.24
N ALA A 48 -34.07 23.23 -33.88
CA ALA A 48 -34.93 22.53 -34.82
C ALA A 48 -35.97 23.51 -35.40
N LYS A 49 -36.08 23.59 -36.73
CA LYS A 49 -37.17 24.31 -37.42
C LYS A 49 -37.31 25.79 -37.00
N VAL A 50 -36.39 26.63 -37.44
CA VAL A 50 -36.56 28.10 -37.40
C VAL A 50 -37.14 28.57 -38.73
N GLN A 51 -38.34 29.15 -38.69
CA GLN A 51 -39.00 29.73 -39.87
C GLN A 51 -39.46 31.14 -39.54
N VAL A 52 -39.09 32.08 -40.41
CA VAL A 52 -39.62 33.45 -40.40
C VAL A 52 -40.18 33.72 -41.79
N LEU A 53 -41.44 34.16 -41.89
CA LEU A 53 -42.08 34.34 -43.19
C LEU A 53 -41.31 35.34 -44.07
N PRO A 54 -41.12 35.05 -45.38
CA PRO A 54 -40.43 35.94 -46.32
C PRO A 54 -41.07 37.33 -46.47
N SER A 55 -42.35 37.47 -46.11
CA SER A 55 -43.08 38.75 -46.13
C SER A 55 -42.59 39.76 -45.09
N LEU A 56 -41.84 39.30 -44.08
CA LEU A 56 -41.22 40.14 -43.04
C LEU A 56 -39.72 40.35 -43.29
N LEU A 57 -39.05 39.40 -43.95
CA LEU A 57 -37.64 39.43 -44.31
C LEU A 57 -37.45 38.82 -45.72
N PRO A 58 -37.18 39.63 -46.76
CA PRO A 58 -36.82 39.10 -48.07
C PRO A 58 -35.53 38.28 -47.94
N ASN A 59 -35.54 37.02 -48.40
CA ASN A 59 -34.44 36.04 -48.34
C ASN A 59 -34.30 35.22 -47.03
N ALA A 60 -35.22 35.29 -46.07
CA ALA A 60 -35.22 34.37 -44.93
C ALA A 60 -35.56 32.93 -45.39
N GLY A 61 -34.59 32.02 -45.31
CA GLY A 61 -34.77 30.59 -45.58
C GLY A 61 -35.40 29.85 -44.40
N THR A 62 -35.60 28.54 -44.54
CA THR A 62 -35.94 27.64 -43.42
C THR A 62 -34.67 27.00 -42.89
N LEU A 63 -34.40 27.14 -41.59
CA LEU A 63 -33.35 26.37 -40.92
C LEU A 63 -33.95 25.04 -40.46
N THR A 64 -33.46 23.92 -40.99
CA THR A 64 -33.96 22.58 -40.66
C THR A 64 -33.46 22.12 -39.31
N THR A 65 -32.14 22.16 -39.09
CA THR A 65 -31.44 21.76 -37.86
C THR A 65 -30.12 22.51 -37.74
N LEU A 66 -29.80 23.01 -36.54
CA LEU A 66 -28.51 23.61 -36.21
C LEU A 66 -28.14 23.27 -34.78
N ARG A 67 -27.02 22.56 -34.59
CA ARG A 67 -26.48 22.29 -33.24
C ARG A 67 -25.33 23.22 -32.92
N VAL A 68 -25.39 23.81 -31.73
CA VAL A 68 -24.41 24.79 -31.24
C VAL A 68 -23.74 24.23 -30.00
N GLY A 69 -22.41 24.35 -29.98
CA GLY A 69 -21.51 23.97 -28.89
C GLY A 69 -21.55 22.49 -28.60
N HIS A 70 -20.51 21.77 -29.00
CA HIS A 70 -20.45 20.32 -28.89
C HIS A 70 -19.21 19.87 -28.12
N ALA A 71 -19.41 19.18 -27.00
CA ALA A 71 -18.35 18.53 -26.24
C ALA A 71 -18.51 17.01 -26.28
N GLN A 72 -17.46 16.33 -26.73
CA GLN A 72 -17.39 14.87 -26.78
C GLN A 72 -16.10 14.39 -26.11
N ALA A 73 -16.24 13.37 -25.27
CA ALA A 73 -15.15 12.66 -24.61
C ALA A 73 -15.36 11.15 -24.81
N THR A 74 -14.33 10.44 -25.24
CA THR A 74 -14.40 9.01 -25.56
C THR A 74 -13.16 8.29 -25.07
N ALA A 75 -13.33 7.02 -24.72
CA ALA A 75 -12.25 6.12 -24.36
C ALA A 75 -12.57 4.69 -24.79
N ASP A 76 -11.61 4.02 -25.44
CA ASP A 76 -11.68 2.62 -25.83
C ASP A 76 -10.29 1.97 -25.67
N GLY A 77 -10.05 1.25 -24.58
CA GLY A 77 -8.76 0.59 -24.36
C GLY A 77 -8.61 -0.03 -22.98
N ALA A 78 -7.45 -0.61 -22.68
CA ALA A 78 -7.19 -1.25 -21.38
C ALA A 78 -6.73 -0.27 -20.29
N SER A 79 -6.10 0.86 -20.66
CA SER A 79 -5.42 1.75 -19.71
C SER A 79 -5.25 3.17 -20.28
N ALA A 80 -6.33 3.79 -20.79
CA ALA A 80 -6.36 5.16 -21.30
C ALA A 80 -5.55 5.48 -22.58
N THR A 81 -4.85 4.49 -23.17
CA THR A 81 -4.01 4.65 -24.38
C THR A 81 -4.76 4.95 -25.68
N ARG A 82 -6.10 4.98 -25.65
CA ARG A 82 -6.97 5.21 -26.80
C ARG A 82 -8.19 6.02 -26.33
N ALA A 83 -7.93 7.28 -26.03
CA ALA A 83 -8.95 8.23 -25.62
C ALA A 83 -8.94 9.44 -26.57
N THR A 84 -10.11 10.01 -26.87
CA THR A 84 -10.21 11.22 -27.68
C THR A 84 -11.20 12.20 -27.05
N ALA A 85 -10.82 13.48 -27.05
CA ALA A 85 -11.68 14.58 -26.66
C ALA A 85 -11.80 15.57 -27.81
N GLN A 86 -13.03 15.98 -28.11
CA GLN A 86 -13.36 16.91 -29.19
C GLN A 86 -14.31 17.99 -28.68
N SER A 87 -13.97 19.25 -28.95
CA SER A 87 -14.84 20.41 -28.78
C SER A 87 -15.08 21.03 -30.15
N ALA A 88 -16.33 21.24 -30.53
CA ALA A 88 -16.68 21.90 -31.79
C ALA A 88 -17.67 23.04 -31.56
N ASN A 89 -17.55 24.08 -32.39
CA ASN A 89 -18.43 25.26 -32.31
C ASN A 89 -19.84 24.94 -32.79
N LEU A 90 -19.95 24.40 -33.99
CA LEU A 90 -21.20 24.14 -34.68
C LEU A 90 -21.11 22.83 -35.45
N ASP A 91 -22.20 22.08 -35.44
CA ASP A 91 -22.44 20.99 -36.39
C ASP A 91 -23.67 21.35 -37.24
N LEU A 92 -23.40 21.82 -38.46
CA LEU A 92 -24.40 22.29 -39.40
C LEU A 92 -24.70 21.19 -40.43
N ASP A 93 -25.92 20.67 -40.43
CA ASP A 93 -26.42 19.80 -41.51
C ASP A 93 -27.21 20.64 -42.53
N LEU A 94 -26.57 20.95 -43.67
CA LEU A 94 -27.20 21.65 -44.78
C LEU A 94 -27.39 20.67 -45.94
N LEU A 95 -28.65 20.28 -46.21
CA LEU A 95 -29.01 19.38 -47.32
C LEU A 95 -28.31 18.00 -47.29
N GLY A 96 -27.97 17.48 -46.09
CA GLY A 96 -27.34 16.18 -45.91
C GLY A 96 -25.80 16.21 -45.91
N ASN A 97 -25.18 17.39 -45.90
CA ASN A 97 -23.74 17.56 -45.74
C ASN A 97 -23.45 18.21 -44.38
N ARG A 98 -22.66 17.54 -43.53
CA ARG A 98 -22.14 18.12 -42.27
C ARG A 98 -20.97 19.06 -42.56
N LEU A 99 -21.06 20.29 -42.07
CA LEU A 99 -19.99 21.30 -42.16
C LEU A 99 -19.58 21.73 -40.75
N PRO A 100 -18.52 21.16 -40.15
CA PRO A 100 -17.94 21.70 -38.93
C PRO A 100 -17.26 23.04 -39.24
N VAL A 101 -17.65 24.11 -38.55
CA VAL A 101 -17.12 25.46 -38.82
C VAL A 101 -15.77 25.69 -38.15
N ASP A 102 -15.57 25.17 -36.92
CA ASP A 102 -14.29 25.14 -36.22
C ASP A 102 -14.31 24.13 -35.06
N SER A 103 -13.19 23.45 -34.80
CA SER A 103 -13.08 22.45 -33.72
C SER A 103 -11.66 22.32 -33.17
N VAL A 104 -11.56 21.87 -31.93
CA VAL A 104 -10.31 21.42 -31.29
C VAL A 104 -10.46 19.97 -30.90
N GLN A 105 -9.45 19.15 -31.16
CA GLN A 105 -9.44 17.74 -30.79
C GLN A 105 -8.07 17.36 -30.24
N THR A 106 -8.06 16.44 -29.27
CA THR A 106 -6.84 15.78 -28.77
C THR A 106 -7.09 14.29 -28.61
N ALA A 107 -6.02 13.50 -28.67
CA ALA A 107 -6.05 12.05 -28.50
C ALA A 107 -4.88 11.59 -27.63
N ALA A 108 -5.05 10.50 -26.89
CA ALA A 108 -4.01 9.92 -26.05
C ALA A 108 -2.99 9.09 -26.86
N PRO A 109 -1.69 9.11 -26.51
CA PRO A 109 -1.04 10.14 -25.70
C PRO A 109 -0.99 11.49 -26.47
N PRO A 110 -1.24 12.63 -25.81
CA PRO A 110 -1.32 13.91 -26.45
C PRO A 110 0.08 14.35 -26.88
N THR A 111 0.18 14.87 -28.10
CA THR A 111 1.45 15.34 -28.68
C THR A 111 1.94 16.67 -28.07
N SER A 112 1.11 17.33 -27.26
CA SER A 112 1.34 18.59 -26.56
C SER A 112 0.30 18.73 -25.44
N GLY A 113 0.56 19.59 -24.45
CA GLY A 113 -0.35 19.83 -23.31
C GLY A 113 -1.80 20.23 -23.69
N PRO A 114 -2.67 20.47 -22.70
CA PRO A 114 -4.10 20.72 -22.93
C PRO A 114 -4.32 21.84 -23.95
N LEU A 115 -5.17 21.57 -24.93
CA LEU A 115 -5.45 22.51 -26.03
C LEU A 115 -6.67 23.34 -25.68
N SER A 116 -6.52 24.67 -25.69
CA SER A 116 -7.63 25.62 -25.63
C SER A 116 -7.65 26.53 -26.84
N ARG A 117 -8.84 26.84 -27.36
CA ARG A 117 -9.00 27.71 -28.53
C ARG A 117 -10.31 28.48 -28.48
N GLU A 118 -10.23 29.75 -28.85
CA GLU A 118 -11.38 30.57 -29.20
C GLU A 118 -11.91 30.14 -30.57
N LEU A 119 -13.21 29.86 -30.64
CA LEU A 119 -13.89 29.37 -31.83
C LEU A 119 -14.76 30.50 -32.40
N VAL A 120 -14.77 30.62 -33.72
CA VAL A 120 -15.22 31.81 -34.46
C VAL A 120 -16.73 32.09 -34.33
N ASP A 121 -17.13 33.35 -34.15
CA ASP A 121 -18.54 33.79 -34.26
C ASP A 121 -19.17 33.40 -35.61
N VAL A 122 -20.41 32.90 -35.59
CA VAL A 122 -21.11 32.53 -36.83
C VAL A 122 -22.40 33.32 -36.98
N PRO A 123 -22.34 34.47 -37.68
CA PRO A 123 -23.52 35.26 -37.96
C PRO A 123 -24.36 34.59 -39.06
N LEU A 124 -25.47 33.94 -38.65
CA LEU A 124 -26.47 33.36 -39.57
C LEU A 124 -27.69 34.29 -39.74
N GLY A 125 -27.50 35.58 -39.50
CA GLY A 125 -28.55 36.59 -39.57
C GLY A 125 -29.27 36.58 -40.92
N PRO A 126 -30.62 36.73 -40.94
CA PRO A 126 -31.49 37.09 -39.82
C PRO A 126 -32.06 35.90 -39.01
N LEU A 127 -31.58 34.67 -39.23
CA LEU A 127 -32.18 33.46 -38.64
C LEU A 127 -31.65 33.16 -37.24
N ALA A 128 -30.33 33.25 -37.05
CA ALA A 128 -29.67 33.08 -35.77
C ALA A 128 -28.35 33.85 -35.75
N ASP A 129 -27.91 34.27 -34.57
CA ASP A 129 -26.59 34.80 -34.32
C ASP A 129 -25.96 34.00 -33.19
N VAL A 130 -24.90 33.28 -33.48
CA VAL A 130 -24.18 32.44 -32.51
C VAL A 130 -22.92 33.20 -32.16
N GLY A 131 -22.90 33.75 -30.94
CA GLY A 131 -21.74 34.47 -30.42
C GLY A 131 -20.60 33.54 -30.02
N LEU A 132 -19.60 34.13 -29.39
CA LEU A 132 -18.30 33.49 -29.25
C LEU A 132 -18.38 32.19 -28.48
N THR A 133 -17.77 31.15 -29.04
CA THR A 133 -17.57 29.89 -28.33
C THR A 133 -16.10 29.67 -28.03
N SER A 134 -15.79 28.94 -26.96
CA SER A 134 -14.43 28.49 -26.69
C SER A 134 -14.44 27.01 -26.33
N GLY A 135 -13.39 26.32 -26.79
CA GLY A 135 -13.21 24.89 -26.58
C GLY A 135 -11.94 24.58 -25.82
N SER A 136 -12.01 23.62 -24.90
CA SER A 136 -10.86 23.03 -24.21
C SER A 136 -10.94 21.51 -24.25
N VAL A 137 -9.84 20.85 -24.57
CA VAL A 137 -9.77 19.38 -24.64
C VAL A 137 -8.54 18.84 -23.93
N VAL A 138 -8.74 17.73 -23.22
CA VAL A 138 -7.71 16.98 -22.49
C VAL A 138 -7.92 15.50 -22.76
N ALA A 139 -6.84 14.78 -23.05
CA ALA A 139 -6.82 13.32 -23.08
C ALA A 139 -5.65 12.81 -22.23
N ALA A 140 -5.76 11.60 -21.70
CA ALA A 140 -4.74 10.97 -20.87
C ALA A 140 -3.39 10.98 -21.57
N ASP A 141 -2.33 11.22 -20.80
CA ASP A 141 -0.95 11.37 -21.27
C ASP A 141 -0.29 10.05 -21.72
N GLY A 142 -1.01 8.93 -21.60
CA GLY A 142 -0.52 7.60 -21.91
C GLY A 142 0.35 6.98 -20.81
N THR A 143 0.43 7.60 -19.63
CA THR A 143 1.05 6.97 -18.46
C THR A 143 0.30 5.68 -18.05
N PRO A 144 1.01 4.67 -17.55
CA PRO A 144 0.40 3.47 -16.99
C PRO A 144 -0.60 3.84 -15.89
N CYS A 145 -1.71 3.12 -15.85
CA CYS A 145 -2.83 3.40 -14.97
C CYS A 145 -2.52 3.01 -13.50
N VAL A 146 -1.64 3.68 -12.77
CA VAL A 146 -1.40 3.34 -11.35
C VAL A 146 -2.66 3.66 -10.51
N PRO A 147 -3.29 2.69 -9.81
CA PRO A 147 -4.45 2.97 -8.96
C PRO A 147 -4.03 3.70 -7.68
N SER A 148 -4.83 4.69 -7.28
CA SER A 148 -4.72 5.31 -5.96
C SER A 148 -6.04 5.07 -5.23
N VAL A 149 -6.03 4.60 -3.98
CA VAL A 149 -7.28 4.27 -3.27
C VAL A 149 -8.21 5.48 -3.20
N GLY A 150 -9.41 5.39 -3.77
CA GLY A 150 -10.37 6.50 -3.87
C GLY A 150 -10.05 7.55 -4.95
N GLY A 151 -9.02 7.31 -5.76
CA GLY A 151 -8.58 8.16 -6.86
C GLY A 151 -9.57 8.21 -8.02
N ARG A 152 -9.61 9.36 -8.70
CA ARG A 152 -10.30 9.56 -9.98
C ARG A 152 -9.28 9.95 -11.02
N ARG A 153 -9.20 9.16 -12.09
CA ARG A 153 -8.20 9.34 -13.15
C ARG A 153 -8.88 9.81 -14.41
N LEU A 154 -8.52 11.01 -14.85
CA LEU A 154 -9.08 11.61 -16.03
C LEU A 154 -8.57 10.91 -17.29
N VAL A 155 -9.47 10.31 -18.06
CA VAL A 155 -9.13 9.65 -19.33
C VAL A 155 -9.29 10.60 -20.50
N SER A 156 -10.41 11.33 -20.56
CA SER A 156 -10.63 12.39 -21.53
C SER A 156 -11.67 13.39 -21.04
N ARG A 157 -11.47 14.66 -21.36
CA ARG A 157 -12.39 15.76 -21.06
C ARG A 157 -12.48 16.68 -22.26
N SER A 158 -13.69 17.07 -22.61
CA SER A 158 -13.95 18.18 -23.52
C SER A 158 -14.90 19.16 -22.86
N THR A 159 -14.62 20.45 -23.02
CA THR A 159 -15.49 21.53 -22.57
C THR A 159 -15.72 22.50 -23.72
N THR A 160 -16.98 22.87 -23.92
CA THR A 160 -17.39 23.91 -24.85
C THR A 160 -18.23 24.94 -24.12
N THR A 161 -17.88 26.22 -24.29
CA THR A 161 -18.64 27.34 -23.73
C THR A 161 -19.21 28.19 -24.85
N LEU A 162 -20.36 28.80 -24.60
CA LEU A 162 -21.03 29.76 -25.46
C LEU A 162 -21.30 31.02 -24.66
N ALA A 163 -20.89 32.17 -25.17
CA ALA A 163 -21.18 33.46 -24.54
C ALA A 163 -22.68 33.78 -24.59
N THR A 164 -23.26 33.74 -25.79
CA THR A 164 -24.68 34.02 -26.05
C THR A 164 -25.08 33.45 -27.41
N ALA A 165 -26.35 33.08 -27.58
CA ALA A 165 -26.93 32.88 -28.91
C ALA A 165 -28.30 33.55 -29.01
N ALA A 166 -28.55 34.25 -30.12
CA ALA A 166 -29.84 34.86 -30.42
C ALA A 166 -30.48 34.18 -31.63
N VAL A 167 -31.80 34.03 -31.61
CA VAL A 167 -32.58 33.36 -32.65
C VAL A 167 -33.72 34.26 -33.08
N GLY A 168 -33.82 34.47 -34.40
CA GLY A 168 -34.87 35.22 -35.06
C GLY A 168 -34.86 36.72 -34.72
N ASP A 169 -34.32 37.51 -35.65
CA ASP A 169 -34.44 38.96 -35.62
C ASP A 169 -35.62 39.44 -36.49
N GLY A 170 -36.25 40.55 -36.12
CA GLY A 170 -37.05 41.33 -37.10
C GLY A 170 -38.58 41.31 -36.96
N LEU A 171 -39.15 40.98 -35.80
CA LEU A 171 -40.54 41.36 -35.53
C LEU A 171 -40.61 42.82 -35.01
N PRO A 172 -41.51 43.67 -35.52
CA PRO A 172 -41.67 45.04 -35.02
C PRO A 172 -41.95 45.08 -33.51
N GLY A 173 -41.01 45.62 -32.73
CA GLY A 173 -41.11 45.75 -31.27
C GLY A 173 -40.61 44.56 -30.46
N VAL A 174 -40.01 43.54 -31.09
CA VAL A 174 -39.38 42.39 -30.43
C VAL A 174 -37.95 42.23 -30.98
N PRO A 175 -36.88 42.52 -30.21
CA PRO A 175 -35.52 42.52 -30.71
C PRO A 175 -35.04 41.12 -31.13
N TYR A 176 -35.43 40.07 -30.41
CA TYR A 176 -35.13 38.67 -30.72
C TYR A 176 -36.29 37.77 -30.27
N LEU A 177 -36.51 36.64 -30.96
CA LEU A 177 -37.51 35.64 -30.56
C LEU A 177 -37.04 34.78 -29.39
N ALA A 178 -35.78 34.38 -29.39
CA ALA A 178 -35.13 33.70 -28.28
C ALA A 178 -33.68 34.17 -28.14
N HIS A 179 -33.23 34.32 -26.90
CA HIS A 179 -31.84 34.59 -26.56
C HIS A 179 -31.42 33.64 -25.46
N VAL A 180 -30.30 32.95 -25.66
CA VAL A 180 -29.69 32.01 -24.73
C VAL A 180 -28.52 32.71 -24.07
N GLY A 181 -28.52 32.74 -22.73
CA GLY A 181 -27.41 33.27 -21.95
C GLY A 181 -26.15 32.39 -22.01
N ALA A 182 -25.12 32.80 -21.27
CA ALA A 182 -23.87 32.06 -21.20
C ALA A 182 -24.12 30.62 -20.74
N SER A 183 -23.64 29.67 -21.52
CA SER A 183 -23.90 28.24 -21.33
C SER A 183 -22.62 27.45 -21.54
N ALA A 184 -22.46 26.33 -20.85
CA ALA A 184 -21.27 25.49 -20.95
C ALA A 184 -21.65 24.02 -20.88
N THR A 185 -20.98 23.19 -21.67
CA THR A 185 -21.14 21.74 -21.62
C THR A 185 -19.77 21.09 -21.49
N THR A 186 -19.68 20.10 -20.61
CA THR A 186 -18.47 19.34 -20.33
C THR A 186 -18.78 17.86 -20.42
N ALA A 187 -18.06 17.16 -21.29
CA ALA A 187 -18.06 15.71 -21.40
C ALA A 187 -16.78 15.17 -20.78
N THR A 188 -16.89 14.19 -19.90
CA THR A 188 -15.74 13.59 -19.19
C THR A 188 -15.86 12.07 -19.14
N THR A 189 -14.76 11.38 -19.42
CA THR A 189 -14.58 9.95 -19.15
C THR A 189 -13.46 9.77 -18.14
N GLU A 190 -13.69 8.99 -17.09
CA GLU A 190 -12.74 8.77 -15.99
C GLU A 190 -12.73 7.30 -15.56
N LEU A 191 -11.62 6.88 -14.95
CA LEU A 191 -11.53 5.66 -14.16
C LEU A 191 -11.62 6.03 -12.68
N VAL A 192 -12.47 5.34 -11.93
CA VAL A 192 -12.67 5.57 -10.50
C VAL A 192 -12.22 4.33 -9.74
N ASP A 193 -11.26 4.51 -8.84
CA ASP A 193 -10.56 3.42 -8.21
C ASP A 193 -11.35 2.83 -7.05
N ARG A 194 -11.36 1.50 -7.00
CA ARG A 194 -11.99 0.72 -5.95
C ARG A 194 -10.92 0.24 -4.97
N GLN A 195 -11.36 -0.14 -3.77
CA GLN A 195 -10.50 -0.69 -2.72
C GLN A 195 -9.83 -2.03 -3.11
N ASP A 196 -10.32 -2.71 -4.15
CA ASP A 196 -9.77 -3.98 -4.63
C ASP A 196 -8.69 -3.80 -5.73
N GLY A 197 -8.15 -2.59 -5.89
CA GLY A 197 -7.09 -2.27 -6.86
C GLY A 197 -7.55 -2.18 -8.32
N ARG A 198 -8.84 -2.36 -8.59
CA ARG A 198 -9.45 -2.24 -9.92
C ARG A 198 -10.28 -0.97 -10.03
N SER A 199 -10.70 -0.63 -11.25
CA SER A 199 -11.40 0.65 -11.47
C SER A 199 -12.70 0.52 -12.24
N ASP A 200 -13.67 1.32 -11.82
CA ASP A 200 -14.93 1.50 -12.51
C ASP A 200 -14.78 2.53 -13.62
N VAL A 201 -15.50 2.31 -14.71
CA VAL A 201 -15.51 3.22 -15.85
C VAL A 201 -16.68 4.19 -15.65
N VAL A 202 -16.38 5.49 -15.64
CA VAL A 202 -17.37 6.54 -15.41
C VAL A 202 -17.38 7.51 -16.59
N SER A 203 -18.56 7.72 -17.17
CA SER A 203 -18.79 8.74 -18.20
C SER A 203 -19.82 9.74 -17.71
N THR A 204 -19.46 11.02 -17.75
CA THR A 204 -20.29 12.12 -17.24
C THR A 204 -20.42 13.21 -18.31
N ALA A 205 -21.65 13.61 -18.60
CA ALA A 205 -21.94 14.84 -19.31
C ALA A 205 -22.55 15.82 -18.32
N THR A 206 -22.09 17.07 -18.33
CA THR A 206 -22.59 18.14 -17.46
C THR A 206 -22.83 19.38 -18.31
N THR A 207 -24.03 19.94 -18.26
CA THR A 207 -24.38 21.16 -19.00
C THR A 207 -24.96 22.20 -18.05
N THR A 208 -24.48 23.44 -18.17
CA THR A 208 -25.10 24.64 -17.59
C THR A 208 -25.87 25.37 -18.68
N VAL A 209 -27.12 25.73 -18.40
CA VAL A 209 -28.00 26.42 -19.34
C VAL A 209 -28.26 27.81 -18.80
N GLY A 210 -27.63 28.81 -19.44
CA GLY A 210 -27.87 30.20 -19.10
C GLY A 210 -29.33 30.61 -19.32
N ASP A 211 -29.75 31.69 -18.65
CA ASP A 211 -31.13 32.17 -18.72
C ASP A 211 -31.62 32.32 -20.17
N LEU A 212 -32.76 31.70 -20.45
CA LEU A 212 -33.42 31.82 -21.75
C LEU A 212 -34.37 33.01 -21.71
N ARG A 213 -34.15 34.00 -22.57
CA ARG A 213 -35.01 35.17 -22.73
C ARG A 213 -35.78 35.04 -24.03
N LEU A 214 -37.10 34.88 -23.95
CA LEU A 214 -37.97 34.78 -25.11
C LEU A 214 -38.71 36.09 -25.36
N LEU A 215 -39.02 36.36 -26.62
CA LEU A 215 -39.80 37.53 -27.06
C LEU A 215 -39.24 38.87 -26.52
N GLY A 216 -37.93 39.08 -26.65
CA GLY A 216 -37.26 40.29 -26.15
C GLY A 216 -37.20 40.40 -24.62
N GLY A 217 -37.27 39.28 -23.90
CA GLY A 217 -37.16 39.22 -22.43
C GLY A 217 -38.49 39.30 -21.67
N GLN A 218 -39.62 39.22 -22.37
CA GLN A 218 -40.95 39.18 -21.76
C GLN A 218 -41.20 37.85 -21.01
N VAL A 219 -40.54 36.78 -21.44
CA VAL A 219 -40.51 35.50 -20.73
C VAL A 219 -39.06 35.15 -20.45
N GLN A 220 -38.77 34.82 -19.19
CA GLN A 220 -37.47 34.32 -18.77
C GLN A 220 -37.63 32.88 -18.31
N VAL A 221 -36.83 31.96 -18.83
CA VAL A 221 -36.82 30.56 -18.37
C VAL A 221 -35.49 30.30 -17.71
N HIS A 222 -35.55 29.86 -16.46
CA HIS A 222 -34.40 29.56 -15.63
C HIS A 222 -34.33 28.05 -15.40
N VAL A 223 -33.14 27.48 -15.59
CA VAL A 223 -32.78 26.09 -15.29
C VAL A 223 -31.77 26.14 -14.15
N SER A 224 -31.99 25.40 -13.07
CA SER A 224 -30.99 25.34 -12.00
C SER A 224 -29.78 24.52 -12.46
N ASP A 225 -28.62 25.16 -12.43
CA ASP A 225 -27.36 24.57 -12.87
C ASP A 225 -26.56 23.92 -11.71
N PRO A 226 -25.71 22.91 -11.98
CA PRO A 226 -25.48 22.26 -13.27
C PRO A 226 -26.34 20.99 -13.49
N VAL A 227 -26.68 20.68 -14.74
CA VAL A 227 -27.42 19.47 -15.11
C VAL A 227 -26.43 18.36 -15.44
N THR A 228 -26.44 17.27 -14.66
CA THR A 228 -25.41 16.22 -14.78
C THR A 228 -26.00 14.84 -15.04
N LEU A 229 -25.61 14.23 -16.15
CA LEU A 229 -25.96 12.86 -16.52
C LEU A 229 -24.72 11.96 -16.40
N ARG A 230 -24.79 10.91 -15.59
CA ARG A 230 -23.65 10.04 -15.28
C ARG A 230 -23.97 8.58 -15.56
N ALA A 231 -23.14 7.92 -16.36
CA ALA A 231 -23.09 6.47 -16.53
C ALA A 231 -21.89 5.87 -15.77
N THR A 232 -22.06 4.70 -15.19
CA THR A 232 -21.00 3.98 -14.44
C THR A 232 -21.07 2.50 -14.75
N SER A 233 -19.90 1.85 -14.88
CA SER A 233 -19.79 0.41 -15.08
C SER A 233 -18.62 -0.19 -14.31
N ASN A 234 -18.90 -1.27 -13.58
CA ASN A 234 -17.89 -2.11 -12.91
C ASN A 234 -17.66 -3.44 -13.66
N GLY A 235 -18.22 -3.56 -14.88
CA GLY A 235 -18.08 -4.74 -15.72
C GLY A 235 -19.03 -5.88 -15.44
N THR A 236 -19.78 -5.80 -14.35
CA THR A 236 -20.92 -6.70 -14.06
C THR A 236 -22.23 -5.93 -14.13
N THR A 237 -22.21 -4.68 -13.66
CA THR A 237 -23.36 -3.81 -13.51
C THR A 237 -23.06 -2.45 -14.13
N GLY A 238 -23.95 -2.00 -15.01
CA GLY A 238 -23.96 -0.68 -15.62
C GLY A 238 -25.15 0.13 -15.11
N THR A 239 -24.91 1.32 -14.59
CA THR A 239 -25.94 2.20 -14.02
C THR A 239 -25.91 3.57 -14.69
N VAL A 240 -27.04 4.27 -14.64
CA VAL A 240 -27.13 5.67 -15.06
C VAL A 240 -27.95 6.45 -14.06
N GLN A 241 -27.56 7.70 -13.85
CA GLN A 241 -28.24 8.61 -12.96
C GLN A 241 -28.23 10.03 -13.54
N LEU A 242 -29.38 10.71 -13.41
CA LEU A 242 -29.43 12.17 -13.45
C LEU A 242 -29.08 12.66 -12.04
N VAL A 243 -27.87 13.18 -11.88
CA VAL A 243 -27.33 13.65 -10.59
C VAL A 243 -27.96 15.00 -10.29
N ASP A 244 -28.55 15.14 -9.10
CA ASP A 244 -29.26 16.34 -8.62
C ASP A 244 -30.20 16.95 -9.68
N PRO A 245 -31.38 16.33 -9.93
CA PRO A 245 -32.28 16.73 -11.00
C PRO A 245 -32.62 18.23 -10.99
N PRO A 246 -32.55 18.93 -12.13
CA PRO A 246 -32.71 20.37 -12.15
C PRO A 246 -34.17 20.79 -11.93
N THR A 247 -34.33 21.96 -11.32
CA THR A 247 -35.59 22.69 -11.26
C THR A 247 -35.68 23.66 -12.44
N ILE A 248 -36.84 23.73 -13.09
CA ILE A 248 -37.07 24.59 -14.25
C ILE A 248 -38.28 25.47 -14.00
N THR A 249 -38.11 26.78 -14.19
CA THR A 249 -39.17 27.77 -13.98
C THR A 249 -39.22 28.77 -15.13
N ALA A 250 -40.44 29.13 -15.55
CA ALA A 250 -40.67 30.22 -16.50
C ALA A 250 -41.31 31.41 -15.78
N VAL A 251 -40.73 32.58 -15.93
CA VAL A 251 -41.19 33.84 -15.34
C VAL A 251 -41.79 34.73 -16.42
N VAL A 252 -43.04 35.17 -16.21
CA VAL A 252 -43.76 36.11 -17.08
C VAL A 252 -44.34 37.22 -16.22
N GLY A 253 -43.73 38.41 -16.26
CA GLY A 253 -44.08 39.51 -15.35
C GLY A 253 -43.95 39.06 -13.88
N PRO A 254 -45.01 39.14 -13.05
CA PRO A 254 -44.99 38.68 -11.66
C PRO A 254 -45.26 37.17 -11.49
N GLN A 255 -45.59 36.44 -12.55
CA GLN A 255 -45.98 35.03 -12.46
C GLN A 255 -44.77 34.12 -12.66
N THR A 256 -44.63 33.11 -11.81
CA THR A 256 -43.65 32.02 -11.96
C THR A 256 -44.40 30.72 -12.24
N VAL A 257 -44.06 30.05 -13.34
CA VAL A 257 -44.68 28.81 -13.81
C VAL A 257 -43.64 27.68 -13.72
N PRO A 258 -43.83 26.69 -12.84
CA PRO A 258 -42.91 25.55 -12.76
C PRO A 258 -43.10 24.62 -13.96
N ILE A 259 -41.99 24.09 -14.48
CA ILE A 259 -41.97 23.16 -15.61
C ILE A 259 -41.46 21.80 -15.08
N PRO A 260 -42.34 20.79 -14.94
CA PRO A 260 -41.95 19.48 -14.41
C PRO A 260 -41.15 18.65 -15.42
N LEU A 261 -40.15 17.91 -14.95
CA LEU A 261 -39.39 16.91 -15.72
C LEU A 261 -40.21 15.62 -15.93
N ASN A 262 -41.30 15.70 -16.67
CA ASN A 262 -42.21 14.56 -16.91
C ASN A 262 -42.60 14.37 -18.39
N GLY A 263 -41.96 15.13 -19.28
CA GLY A 263 -42.23 15.10 -20.73
C GLY A 263 -43.59 15.67 -21.13
N GLN A 264 -44.36 16.27 -20.22
CA GLN A 264 -45.64 16.90 -20.54
C GLN A 264 -45.46 18.39 -20.89
N PRO A 265 -46.04 18.88 -22.01
CA PRO A 265 -45.90 20.27 -22.40
C PRO A 265 -46.71 21.18 -21.48
N VAL A 266 -46.06 22.22 -20.94
CA VAL A 266 -46.69 23.31 -20.18
C VAL A 266 -46.90 24.50 -21.10
N THR A 267 -48.14 25.00 -21.16
CA THR A 267 -48.44 26.22 -21.90
C THR A 267 -48.18 27.43 -21.03
N VAL A 268 -47.34 28.35 -21.50
CA VAL A 268 -47.00 29.58 -20.78
C VAL A 268 -47.86 30.72 -21.35
N PRO A 269 -48.70 31.38 -20.54
CA PRO A 269 -49.53 32.49 -21.01
C PRO A 269 -48.65 33.71 -21.28
N VAL A 270 -48.67 34.23 -22.50
CA VAL A 270 -47.92 35.43 -22.89
C VAL A 270 -48.87 36.43 -23.54
N VAL A 271 -48.80 37.68 -23.11
CA VAL A 271 -49.52 38.81 -23.74
C VAL A 271 -48.50 39.86 -24.11
N LEU A 272 -48.41 40.22 -25.40
CA LEU A 272 -47.55 41.32 -25.84
C LEU A 272 -48.30 42.65 -25.76
N PRO A 273 -47.94 43.56 -24.84
CA PRO A 273 -48.63 44.85 -24.70
C PRO A 273 -48.51 45.71 -25.96
N SER A 274 -47.41 45.54 -26.69
CA SER A 274 -47.06 46.33 -27.88
C SER A 274 -47.80 45.91 -29.15
N ASN A 275 -48.41 44.70 -29.19
CA ASN A 275 -49.04 44.14 -30.40
C ASN A 275 -50.20 43.18 -30.04
N PRO A 276 -51.37 43.69 -29.64
CA PRO A 276 -52.50 42.87 -29.16
C PRO A 276 -53.20 42.01 -30.22
N LEU A 277 -52.81 42.14 -31.50
CA LEU A 277 -53.38 41.40 -32.64
C LEU A 277 -52.61 40.11 -32.98
N LEU A 278 -51.48 39.85 -32.31
CA LEU A 278 -50.68 38.64 -32.51
C LEU A 278 -51.09 37.55 -31.52
N ASP A 279 -51.44 36.38 -32.04
CA ASP A 279 -51.60 35.17 -31.24
C ASP A 279 -50.22 34.54 -30.97
N ILE A 280 -49.99 34.14 -29.72
CA ILE A 280 -48.71 33.59 -29.24
C ILE A 280 -48.98 32.26 -28.57
N SER A 281 -48.38 31.21 -29.13
CA SER A 281 -48.37 29.89 -28.50
C SER A 281 -46.97 29.59 -28.03
N LEU A 282 -46.76 29.56 -26.71
CA LEU A 282 -45.52 29.16 -26.07
C LEU A 282 -45.75 27.87 -25.28
N ARG A 283 -45.10 26.80 -25.73
CA ARG A 283 -45.07 25.50 -25.02
C ARG A 283 -43.66 25.19 -24.58
N ILE A 284 -43.52 24.81 -23.32
CA ILE A 284 -42.24 24.42 -22.74
C ILE A 284 -42.40 23.01 -22.20
N THR A 285 -41.53 22.10 -22.61
CA THR A 285 -41.53 20.69 -22.19
C THR A 285 -40.17 20.33 -21.64
N ALA A 286 -40.13 19.69 -20.46
CA ALA A 286 -38.88 19.21 -19.88
C ALA A 286 -38.87 17.69 -19.78
N PHE A 287 -37.76 17.05 -20.14
CA PHE A 287 -37.65 15.60 -20.29
C PHE A 287 -36.69 14.98 -19.29
N THR A 288 -36.90 13.68 -19.04
CA THR A 288 -35.95 12.83 -18.32
C THR A 288 -35.17 11.98 -19.32
N PRO A 289 -33.95 11.54 -18.96
CA PRO A 289 -33.15 10.70 -19.83
C PRO A 289 -33.80 9.33 -20.03
N THR A 290 -33.67 8.80 -21.24
CA THR A 290 -34.06 7.43 -21.58
C THR A 290 -32.93 6.48 -21.16
N ASN A 291 -33.19 5.65 -20.15
CA ASN A 291 -32.22 4.66 -19.66
C ASN A 291 -32.28 3.39 -20.53
N ALA A 292 -31.13 2.99 -21.07
CA ALA A 292 -30.93 1.81 -21.91
C ALA A 292 -29.92 0.81 -21.30
N SER A 293 -29.60 0.93 -20.00
CA SER A 293 -28.63 0.06 -19.33
C SER A 293 -29.02 -1.42 -19.33
N GLN A 294 -28.04 -2.29 -19.56
CA GLN A 294 -28.22 -3.74 -19.52
C GLN A 294 -26.91 -4.45 -19.11
N GLY A 295 -26.95 -5.28 -18.07
CA GLY A 295 -25.77 -5.99 -17.58
C GLY A 295 -24.66 -5.01 -17.19
N ALA A 296 -23.48 -5.15 -17.78
CA ALA A 296 -22.33 -4.27 -17.58
C ALA A 296 -22.44 -2.90 -18.29
N LEU A 297 -23.35 -2.73 -19.24
CA LEU A 297 -23.49 -1.50 -20.01
C LEU A 297 -24.35 -0.50 -19.26
N GLY A 298 -23.76 0.63 -18.87
CA GLY A 298 -24.48 1.82 -18.42
C GLY A 298 -24.70 2.75 -19.61
N GLN A 299 -25.95 3.04 -19.99
CA GLN A 299 -26.21 3.92 -21.14
C GLN A 299 -27.51 4.72 -20.98
N ALA A 300 -27.46 6.02 -21.26
CA ALA A 300 -28.66 6.83 -21.41
C ALA A 300 -28.48 7.95 -22.44
N THR A 301 -29.61 8.38 -22.98
CA THR A 301 -29.71 9.52 -23.89
C THR A 301 -30.78 10.49 -23.40
N LEU A 302 -30.53 11.78 -23.64
CA LEU A 302 -31.44 12.88 -23.40
C LEU A 302 -31.43 13.75 -24.66
N ASP A 303 -32.46 13.63 -25.48
CA ASP A 303 -32.53 14.35 -26.76
C ASP A 303 -32.58 15.87 -26.54
N ASP A 304 -33.37 16.31 -25.55
CA ASP A 304 -33.37 17.69 -25.02
C ASP A 304 -33.72 17.63 -23.54
N LEU A 305 -33.04 18.39 -22.68
CA LEU A 305 -33.51 18.61 -21.31
C LEU A 305 -34.79 19.44 -21.32
N LEU A 306 -34.77 20.53 -22.09
CA LEU A 306 -35.86 21.49 -22.18
C LEU A 306 -36.08 21.84 -23.66
N ARG A 307 -37.30 21.63 -24.13
CA ARG A 307 -37.76 22.02 -25.46
C ARG A 307 -38.75 23.17 -25.37
N VAL A 308 -38.45 24.26 -26.06
CA VAL A 308 -39.29 25.45 -26.19
C VAL A 308 -39.85 25.53 -27.60
N GLU A 309 -41.16 25.45 -27.73
CA GLU A 309 -41.87 25.67 -28.98
C GLU A 309 -42.60 27.02 -28.93
N LEU A 310 -42.12 27.98 -29.72
CA LEU A 310 -42.71 29.31 -29.85
C LEU A 310 -43.33 29.48 -31.24
N ARG A 311 -44.59 29.90 -31.28
CA ARG A 311 -45.28 30.31 -32.50
C ARG A 311 -45.85 31.70 -32.33
N VAL A 312 -45.62 32.56 -33.31
CA VAL A 312 -46.10 33.95 -33.33
C VAL A 312 -46.89 34.19 -34.62
N GLY A 313 -48.13 34.66 -34.52
CA GLY A 313 -49.00 34.97 -35.67
C GLY A 313 -50.33 34.21 -35.67
N PRO A 314 -51.21 34.47 -36.65
CA PRO A 314 -52.53 33.83 -36.70
C PRO A 314 -52.41 32.32 -36.90
N SER A 315 -53.30 31.56 -36.25
CA SER A 315 -53.29 30.09 -36.19
C SER A 315 -53.26 29.36 -37.55
N ALA A 316 -53.72 30.01 -38.63
CA ALA A 316 -53.69 29.45 -39.98
C ALA A 316 -52.32 29.59 -40.69
N LEU A 317 -51.54 30.64 -40.39
CA LEU A 317 -50.26 30.95 -41.03
C LEU A 317 -49.35 31.68 -40.02
N PRO A 318 -48.52 30.95 -39.25
CA PRO A 318 -47.64 31.57 -38.27
C PRO A 318 -46.61 32.47 -38.98
N LEU A 319 -46.39 33.66 -38.44
CA LEU A 319 -45.38 34.62 -38.92
C LEU A 319 -43.97 34.16 -38.58
N ALA A 320 -43.79 33.52 -37.43
CA ALA A 320 -42.56 32.88 -37.02
C ALA A 320 -42.82 31.62 -36.19
N THR A 321 -41.97 30.61 -36.36
CA THR A 321 -41.90 29.42 -35.49
C THR A 321 -40.47 29.15 -35.09
N VAL A 322 -40.25 28.90 -33.79
CA VAL A 322 -38.96 28.51 -33.22
C VAL A 322 -39.17 27.25 -32.39
N SER A 323 -38.35 26.22 -32.61
CA SER A 323 -38.24 25.06 -31.72
C SER A 323 -36.79 24.98 -31.22
N LEU A 324 -36.61 25.25 -29.94
CA LEU A 324 -35.32 25.32 -29.26
C LEU A 324 -35.20 24.14 -28.30
N GLY A 325 -34.22 23.28 -28.51
CA GLY A 325 -33.78 22.24 -27.60
C GLY A 325 -32.54 22.70 -26.84
N THR A 326 -32.45 22.41 -25.54
CA THR A 326 -31.27 22.75 -24.72
C THR A 326 -30.74 21.51 -24.02
N ALA A 327 -29.42 21.51 -23.82
CA ALA A 327 -28.68 20.42 -23.18
C ALA A 327 -29.00 19.00 -23.72
N PRO A 328 -28.93 18.72 -25.04
CA PRO A 328 -28.87 17.34 -25.53
C PRO A 328 -27.65 16.61 -24.96
N MET A 329 -27.85 15.43 -24.38
CA MET A 329 -26.78 14.69 -23.68
C MET A 329 -26.87 13.19 -23.97
N ALA A 330 -25.71 12.53 -24.05
CA ALA A 330 -25.64 11.08 -24.11
C ALA A 330 -24.41 10.57 -23.35
N VAL A 331 -24.57 9.49 -22.61
CA VAL A 331 -23.48 8.85 -21.87
C VAL A 331 -23.54 7.34 -22.05
N SER A 332 -22.37 6.72 -22.12
CA SER A 332 -22.19 5.27 -22.16
C SER A 332 -20.93 4.89 -21.41
N ALA A 333 -20.99 3.85 -20.57
CA ALA A 333 -19.85 3.28 -19.87
C ALA A 333 -19.98 1.75 -19.83
N GLN A 334 -18.91 1.05 -20.21
CA GLN A 334 -18.82 -0.39 -20.17
C GLN A 334 -17.39 -0.80 -19.83
N ALA A 335 -17.23 -1.43 -18.67
CA ALA A 335 -15.98 -2.01 -18.21
C ALA A 335 -15.90 -3.52 -18.51
N PRO A 336 -14.70 -4.11 -18.50
CA PRO A 336 -14.52 -5.56 -18.53
C PRO A 336 -14.95 -6.21 -17.20
N ALA A 337 -15.25 -7.50 -17.24
CA ALA A 337 -15.85 -8.21 -16.09
C ALA A 337 -14.97 -8.09 -14.84
N GLY A 338 -15.51 -7.44 -13.80
CA GLY A 338 -14.79 -7.21 -12.55
C GLY A 338 -13.97 -5.92 -12.51
N GLY A 339 -14.12 -5.01 -13.46
CA GLY A 339 -13.48 -3.69 -13.49
C GLY A 339 -12.21 -3.65 -14.35
N VAL A 340 -11.74 -2.45 -14.65
CA VAL A 340 -10.49 -2.23 -15.40
C VAL A 340 -9.32 -2.61 -14.52
N ASP A 341 -8.49 -3.54 -15.01
CA ASP A 341 -7.23 -3.92 -14.38
C ASP A 341 -6.14 -2.98 -14.88
N CYS A 342 -5.61 -2.23 -13.93
CA CYS A 342 -4.71 -1.12 -14.14
C CYS A 342 -3.29 -1.45 -13.60
N SER A 343 -3.05 -2.72 -13.25
CA SER A 343 -1.81 -3.21 -12.64
C SER A 343 -0.56 -2.82 -13.46
N VAL A 344 0.37 -2.15 -12.78
CA VAL A 344 1.75 -1.92 -13.23
C VAL A 344 2.55 -3.24 -13.25
N PRO A 345 3.65 -3.32 -14.00
CA PRO A 345 4.51 -4.50 -14.00
C PRO A 345 4.95 -4.85 -12.57
N THR A 346 4.77 -6.10 -12.18
CA THR A 346 4.96 -6.64 -10.83
C THR A 346 6.42 -6.70 -10.35
N SER A 347 7.35 -6.02 -11.05
CA SER A 347 8.80 -6.10 -10.81
C SER A 347 9.48 -4.75 -10.64
N ASP A 348 8.74 -3.65 -10.74
CA ASP A 348 9.28 -2.31 -10.56
C ASP A 348 9.13 -1.88 -9.09
N ASP A 349 10.09 -1.10 -8.59
CA ASP A 349 10.19 -0.48 -7.26
C ASP A 349 10.33 1.05 -7.51
N PRO A 350 9.21 1.80 -7.53
CA PRO A 350 9.20 3.19 -8.00
C PRO A 350 9.75 4.22 -7.01
N ASP A 351 9.66 3.97 -5.71
CA ASP A 351 10.16 4.85 -4.64
C ASP A 351 11.52 4.41 -4.05
N GLY A 352 12.01 3.23 -4.43
CA GLY A 352 13.35 2.76 -4.09
C GLY A 352 13.49 2.44 -2.61
N ASP A 353 12.43 1.91 -2.01
CA ASP A 353 12.39 1.51 -0.60
C ASP A 353 12.83 0.04 -0.40
N GLY A 354 12.87 -0.74 -1.49
CA GLY A 354 13.25 -2.14 -1.49
C GLY A 354 12.09 -3.11 -1.67
N LEU A 355 10.83 -2.64 -1.76
CA LEU A 355 9.68 -3.45 -2.13
C LEU A 355 9.34 -3.28 -3.61
N THR A 356 9.06 -4.39 -4.29
CA THR A 356 8.42 -4.31 -5.60
C THR A 356 6.94 -3.96 -5.44
N ASN A 357 6.33 -3.37 -6.48
CA ASN A 357 4.88 -3.13 -6.53
C ASN A 357 4.02 -4.34 -6.11
N ALA A 358 4.49 -5.56 -6.37
CA ALA A 358 3.78 -6.79 -6.00
C ALA A 358 3.91 -7.13 -4.51
N GLU A 359 5.06 -6.84 -3.91
CA GLU A 359 5.31 -6.98 -2.48
C GLU A 359 4.58 -5.88 -1.71
N GLU A 360 4.58 -4.66 -2.21
CA GLU A 360 3.81 -3.56 -1.63
C GLU A 360 2.31 -3.81 -1.68
N GLN A 361 1.81 -4.35 -2.78
CA GLN A 361 0.41 -4.78 -2.85
C GLN A 361 0.10 -5.88 -1.81
N ALA A 362 1.06 -6.76 -1.51
CA ALA A 362 0.88 -7.80 -0.50
C ALA A 362 0.96 -7.26 0.94
N ALA A 363 1.84 -6.28 1.18
CA ALA A 363 1.98 -5.58 2.45
C ALA A 363 0.85 -4.56 2.69
N GLY A 364 0.22 -4.08 1.62
CA GLY A 364 -0.80 -3.03 1.64
C GLY A 364 -0.23 -1.61 1.75
N THR A 365 1.03 -1.43 1.34
CA THR A 365 1.78 -0.17 1.36
C THR A 365 1.63 0.59 0.04
N ASN A 366 2.20 1.79 -0.05
CA ASN A 366 2.02 2.69 -1.20
C ASN A 366 3.23 2.71 -2.16
N PRO A 367 3.09 2.25 -3.43
CA PRO A 367 4.16 2.16 -4.43
C PRO A 367 4.92 3.39 -4.89
N ASN A 368 4.68 4.54 -4.29
CA ASN A 368 5.43 5.76 -4.58
C ASN A 368 5.74 6.54 -3.31
N ASN A 369 5.61 5.89 -2.15
CA ASN A 369 5.90 6.47 -0.87
C ASN A 369 6.71 5.47 -0.05
N PRO A 370 8.02 5.71 0.14
CA PRO A 370 8.92 4.72 0.70
C PRO A 370 8.74 4.47 2.22
N ASP A 371 7.77 5.13 2.86
CA ASP A 371 7.46 5.13 4.31
C ASP A 371 5.97 5.47 4.47
N THR A 372 5.12 4.46 4.55
CA THR A 372 3.66 4.55 4.41
C THR A 372 2.96 5.11 5.64
N ASP A 373 3.46 4.83 6.85
CA ASP A 373 2.89 5.36 8.09
C ASP A 373 3.63 6.56 8.68
N GLY A 374 4.82 6.89 8.16
CA GLY A 374 5.54 8.12 8.40
C GLY A 374 6.29 8.16 9.72
N ASP A 375 6.73 7.00 10.21
CA ASP A 375 7.45 6.86 11.49
C ASP A 375 8.97 7.03 11.34
N GLY A 376 9.47 7.07 10.10
CA GLY A 376 10.88 7.22 9.75
C GLY A 376 11.60 5.93 9.33
N VAL A 377 10.92 4.78 9.38
CA VAL A 377 11.37 3.51 8.81
C VAL A 377 10.76 3.36 7.41
N LYS A 378 11.50 2.74 6.48
CA LYS A 378 10.98 2.50 5.13
C LYS A 378 10.16 1.23 5.08
N ASP A 379 9.07 1.20 4.29
CA ASP A 379 8.19 0.01 4.19
C ASP A 379 8.99 -1.26 3.84
N GLY A 380 9.93 -1.16 2.91
CA GLY A 380 10.82 -2.28 2.58
C GLY A 380 11.74 -2.73 3.69
N ALA A 381 12.22 -1.82 4.53
CA ALA A 381 13.02 -2.18 5.70
C ALA A 381 12.15 -2.83 6.79
N GLU A 382 10.95 -2.33 7.00
CA GLU A 382 9.99 -2.93 7.94
C GLU A 382 9.62 -4.35 7.52
N VAL A 383 9.30 -4.58 6.25
CA VAL A 383 8.90 -5.91 5.76
C VAL A 383 10.08 -6.89 5.68
N HIS A 384 11.27 -6.44 5.24
CA HIS A 384 12.40 -7.34 4.98
C HIS A 384 13.41 -7.46 6.12
N THR A 385 13.54 -6.45 6.97
CA THR A 385 14.58 -6.37 8.00
C THR A 385 14.01 -6.49 9.40
N TYR A 386 13.05 -5.63 9.77
CA TYR A 386 12.58 -5.51 11.16
C TYR A 386 11.36 -6.38 11.47
N GLY A 387 10.56 -6.71 10.45
CA GLY A 387 9.34 -7.51 10.59
C GLY A 387 8.19 -6.77 11.30
N THR A 388 8.22 -5.44 11.30
CA THR A 388 7.18 -4.53 11.80
C THR A 388 6.02 -4.37 10.80
N ASP A 389 4.90 -3.73 11.19
CA ASP A 389 3.76 -3.48 10.28
C ASP A 389 3.90 -2.10 9.61
N PRO A 390 4.20 -2.03 8.30
CA PRO A 390 4.49 -0.78 7.56
C PRO A 390 3.29 0.15 7.33
N LYS A 391 2.25 0.02 8.15
CA LYS A 391 1.07 0.89 8.16
C LYS A 391 0.73 1.33 9.58
N LYS A 392 1.54 0.95 10.56
CA LYS A 392 1.36 1.23 11.97
C LYS A 392 2.71 1.70 12.51
N ALA A 393 2.82 3.02 12.65
CA ALA A 393 4.00 3.72 13.15
C ALA A 393 4.49 3.34 14.57
N ASP A 394 3.88 2.34 15.21
CA ASP A 394 4.13 1.83 16.56
C ASP A 394 3.53 0.42 16.53
N THR A 395 4.33 -0.61 16.26
CA THR A 395 3.87 -1.94 15.86
C THR A 395 3.27 -2.72 17.03
N ASP A 396 3.86 -2.66 18.22
CA ASP A 396 3.38 -3.37 19.40
C ASP A 396 2.38 -2.56 20.26
N GLY A 397 2.31 -1.24 20.05
CA GLY A 397 1.33 -0.35 20.66
C GLY A 397 1.70 0.15 22.05
N ASP A 398 2.98 0.27 22.37
CA ASP A 398 3.49 0.63 23.69
C ASP A 398 3.62 2.17 23.92
N GLY A 399 3.51 2.94 22.84
CA GLY A 399 3.59 4.41 22.83
C GLY A 399 4.93 4.97 22.35
N LEU A 400 5.87 4.13 21.93
CA LEU A 400 7.08 4.46 21.19
C LEU A 400 6.88 4.04 19.72
N SER A 401 7.44 4.79 18.78
CA SER A 401 7.31 4.45 17.35
C SER A 401 8.46 3.57 16.88
N ASP A 402 8.24 2.64 15.94
CA ASP A 402 9.26 1.71 15.48
C ASP A 402 10.54 2.44 15.03
N GLY A 403 10.40 3.58 14.35
CA GLY A 403 11.53 4.43 13.96
C GLY A 403 12.35 5.02 15.12
N VAL A 404 11.73 5.29 16.27
CA VAL A 404 12.41 5.75 17.49
C VAL A 404 13.08 4.59 18.21
N GLU A 405 12.40 3.45 18.31
CA GLU A 405 12.93 2.22 18.92
C GLU A 405 14.17 1.75 18.18
N ILE A 406 14.11 1.64 16.86
CA ILE A 406 15.24 1.23 16.02
C ILE A 406 16.36 2.29 16.05
N GLY A 407 16.00 3.57 15.95
CA GLY A 407 16.96 4.64 15.69
C GLY A 407 17.61 5.27 16.92
N THR A 408 16.95 5.23 18.08
CA THR A 408 17.35 6.00 19.27
C THR A 408 17.34 5.17 20.55
N SER A 409 16.25 4.47 20.85
CA SER A 409 16.11 3.73 22.12
C SER A 409 16.74 2.35 22.08
N HIS A 410 16.95 1.79 20.88
CA HIS A 410 17.52 0.48 20.63
C HIS A 410 16.75 -0.70 21.27
N THR A 411 15.44 -0.52 21.46
CA THR A 411 14.48 -1.52 21.95
C THR A 411 13.92 -2.39 20.80
N ASP A 412 13.20 -3.49 21.10
CA ASP A 412 12.58 -4.33 20.07
C ASP A 412 11.17 -3.81 19.71
N PRO A 413 10.94 -3.25 18.50
CA PRO A 413 9.67 -2.62 18.09
C PRO A 413 8.47 -3.57 17.97
N LYS A 414 8.63 -4.82 18.41
CA LYS A 414 7.62 -5.86 18.40
C LYS A 414 7.33 -6.38 19.80
N VAL A 415 8.00 -5.84 20.81
CA VAL A 415 7.91 -6.24 22.21
C VAL A 415 7.75 -4.98 23.03
N ALA A 416 6.53 -4.75 23.50
CA ALA A 416 6.16 -3.54 24.25
C ALA A 416 6.90 -3.32 25.58
N ASP A 417 7.78 -4.23 25.98
CA ASP A 417 8.49 -4.29 27.27
C ASP A 417 9.75 -5.14 27.02
N THR A 418 10.83 -4.47 26.61
CA THR A 418 12.01 -5.11 26.02
C THR A 418 12.85 -5.86 27.06
N ASP A 419 13.01 -5.32 28.26
CA ASP A 419 13.78 -5.95 29.35
C ASP A 419 12.92 -6.82 30.29
N GLY A 420 11.60 -6.69 30.24
CA GLY A 420 10.65 -7.58 30.87
C GLY A 420 10.38 -7.28 32.35
N ASP A 421 10.61 -6.04 32.78
CA ASP A 421 10.45 -5.58 34.17
C ASP A 421 8.98 -5.24 34.54
N GLY A 422 8.11 -5.13 33.52
CA GLY A 422 6.69 -4.83 33.65
C GLY A 422 6.31 -3.37 33.43
N LEU A 423 7.26 -2.49 33.13
CA LEU A 423 7.04 -1.22 32.45
C LEU A 423 7.05 -1.45 30.93
N THR A 424 6.64 -0.45 30.16
CA THR A 424 6.71 -0.54 28.70
C THR A 424 7.78 0.43 28.22
N ASP A 425 8.47 0.14 27.13
CA ASP A 425 9.56 0.98 26.63
C ASP A 425 9.10 2.44 26.44
N GLY A 426 7.89 2.61 25.92
CA GLY A 426 7.22 3.90 25.79
C GLY A 426 6.92 4.60 27.12
N ASN A 427 6.66 3.87 28.21
CA ASN A 427 6.50 4.43 29.56
C ASN A 427 7.84 4.88 30.13
N GLU A 428 8.85 4.04 30.00
CA GLU A 428 10.18 4.28 30.53
C GLU A 428 10.80 5.50 29.86
N VAL A 429 10.82 5.55 28.53
CA VAL A 429 11.40 6.67 27.78
C VAL A 429 10.60 7.97 28.00
N ASN A 430 9.27 7.93 27.92
CA ASN A 430 8.46 9.16 27.90
C ASN A 430 7.96 9.64 29.26
N VAL A 431 7.92 8.78 30.29
CA VAL A 431 7.28 9.08 31.58
C VAL A 431 8.22 8.92 32.76
N ARG A 432 8.94 7.79 32.86
CA ARG A 432 9.79 7.47 34.02
C ARG A 432 11.22 7.96 33.87
N HIS A 433 11.69 8.05 32.63
CA HIS A 433 13.06 8.35 32.26
C HIS A 433 14.08 7.33 32.83
N THR A 434 13.65 6.07 32.94
CA THR A 434 14.46 4.88 33.19
C THR A 434 15.05 4.33 31.88
N ASP A 435 15.96 3.35 31.96
CA ASP A 435 16.59 2.73 30.80
C ASP A 435 15.80 1.48 30.35
N PRO A 436 15.09 1.50 29.19
CA PRO A 436 14.21 0.40 28.74
C PRO A 436 14.95 -0.88 28.32
N LEU A 437 16.26 -0.92 28.51
CA LEU A 437 17.11 -2.08 28.26
C LEU A 437 17.65 -2.70 29.57
N LYS A 438 17.29 -2.14 30.73
CA LYS A 438 17.79 -2.53 32.03
C LYS A 438 16.64 -2.56 33.04
N ALA A 439 16.23 -3.78 33.39
CA ALA A 439 15.10 -4.02 34.28
C ALA A 439 15.21 -3.36 35.67
N ASP A 440 16.40 -2.94 36.09
CA ASP A 440 16.70 -2.23 37.34
C ASP A 440 17.66 -1.09 36.98
N THR A 441 17.16 0.13 36.82
CA THR A 441 17.90 1.26 36.26
C THR A 441 18.98 1.76 37.22
N ASP A 442 18.68 1.90 38.50
CA ASP A 442 19.59 2.47 39.49
C ASP A 442 20.53 1.43 40.15
N GLY A 443 20.24 0.14 39.99
CA GLY A 443 21.10 -0.97 40.36
C GLY A 443 21.00 -1.40 41.83
N ASP A 444 19.91 -1.08 42.52
CA ASP A 444 19.74 -1.42 43.94
C ASP A 444 19.25 -2.87 44.19
N GLY A 445 18.94 -3.59 43.11
CA GLY A 445 18.46 -4.97 43.13
C GLY A 445 16.94 -5.12 43.13
N LEU A 446 16.18 -4.04 42.89
CA LEU A 446 14.74 -4.03 42.68
C LEU A 446 14.41 -3.57 41.26
N ASP A 447 13.61 -4.34 40.52
CA ASP A 447 13.25 -3.98 39.14
C ASP A 447 12.36 -2.71 39.09
N ASP A 448 12.54 -1.82 38.10
CA ASP A 448 11.88 -0.50 38.00
C ASP A 448 10.33 -0.62 38.06
N GLY A 449 9.78 -1.63 37.39
CA GLY A 449 8.34 -1.93 37.43
C GLY A 449 7.83 -2.33 38.82
N ASP A 450 8.65 -3.03 39.59
CA ASP A 450 8.36 -3.44 40.96
C ASP A 450 8.43 -2.23 41.91
N GLU A 451 9.40 -1.35 41.70
CA GLU A 451 9.55 -0.07 42.40
C GLU A 451 8.36 0.86 42.19
N VAL A 452 7.97 1.09 40.93
CA VAL A 452 6.79 1.88 40.58
C VAL A 452 5.53 1.31 41.24
N THR A 453 5.44 -0.01 41.37
CA THR A 453 4.31 -0.70 42.03
C THR A 453 4.33 -0.50 43.55
N ARG A 454 5.52 -0.41 44.15
CA ARG A 454 5.74 -0.20 45.60
C ARG A 454 5.68 1.27 46.00
N GLY A 455 5.89 2.17 45.05
CA GLY A 455 5.92 3.61 45.25
C GLY A 455 7.29 4.15 45.63
N THR A 456 8.36 3.38 45.39
CA THR A 456 9.75 3.84 45.39
C THR A 456 10.08 4.55 44.08
N ASP A 457 11.21 5.25 44.00
CA ASP A 457 11.65 5.99 42.82
C ASP A 457 12.75 5.19 42.08
N PRO A 458 12.50 4.71 40.84
CA PRO A 458 13.42 3.83 40.11
C PRO A 458 14.71 4.47 39.59
N LEU A 459 15.05 5.62 40.15
CA LEU A 459 16.26 6.39 39.87
C LEU A 459 16.98 6.75 41.19
N ASP A 460 16.52 6.20 42.32
CA ASP A 460 16.98 6.48 43.66
C ASP A 460 17.04 5.20 44.51
N THR A 461 18.24 4.64 44.58
CA THR A 461 18.59 3.40 45.29
C THR A 461 18.14 3.31 46.76
N ASP A 462 17.79 4.44 47.41
CA ASP A 462 17.27 4.51 48.79
C ASP A 462 16.22 5.63 48.87
N THR A 463 14.97 5.30 48.48
CA THR A 463 13.88 6.27 48.37
C THR A 463 13.62 7.03 49.68
N ASP A 464 13.79 6.37 50.83
CA ASP A 464 13.41 6.90 52.13
C ASP A 464 14.57 7.55 52.92
N ASN A 465 15.79 7.38 52.40
CA ASN A 465 17.05 7.90 52.91
C ASN A 465 17.37 7.38 54.33
N GLY A 466 17.03 6.13 54.61
CA GLY A 466 17.26 5.43 55.88
C GLY A 466 18.66 4.82 55.99
N GLY A 467 19.36 4.64 54.86
CA GLY A 467 20.71 4.08 54.77
C GLY A 467 20.76 2.59 54.40
N VAL A 468 19.64 2.01 53.97
CA VAL A 468 19.55 0.68 53.36
C VAL A 468 18.76 0.83 52.07
N GLY A 469 19.26 0.30 50.94
CA GLY A 469 18.59 0.48 49.65
C GLY A 469 17.28 -0.30 49.50
N ASP A 470 16.38 0.17 48.63
CA ASP A 470 15.00 -0.31 48.53
C ASP A 470 14.95 -1.82 48.22
N GLY A 471 15.79 -2.30 47.30
CA GLY A 471 15.93 -3.71 46.97
C GLY A 471 16.40 -4.58 48.13
N ALA A 472 17.37 -4.10 48.91
CA ALA A 472 17.85 -4.79 50.11
C ALA A 472 16.77 -4.87 51.20
N GLU A 473 15.99 -3.80 51.37
CA GLU A 473 14.87 -3.76 52.30
C GLU A 473 13.76 -4.74 51.94
N VAL A 474 13.36 -4.77 50.66
CA VAL A 474 12.36 -5.71 50.15
C VAL A 474 12.82 -7.16 50.33
N LEU A 475 14.10 -7.45 50.05
CA LEU A 475 14.68 -8.79 50.22
C LEU A 475 14.68 -9.24 51.69
N ASN A 476 14.95 -8.31 52.62
CA ASN A 476 15.00 -8.58 54.05
C ASN A 476 13.64 -8.42 54.77
N GLY A 477 12.63 -7.93 54.06
CA GLY A 477 11.25 -7.78 54.51
C GLY A 477 11.00 -6.57 55.41
N THR A 478 11.83 -5.52 55.29
CA THR A 478 11.56 -4.16 55.82
C THR A 478 10.77 -3.33 54.80
N ASP A 479 10.33 -2.14 55.19
CA ASP A 479 9.48 -1.26 54.37
C ASP A 479 10.31 -0.14 53.72
N PRO A 480 10.50 -0.14 52.38
CA PRO A 480 11.38 0.80 51.64
C PRO A 480 10.88 2.27 51.60
N LEU A 481 9.94 2.61 52.46
CA LEU A 481 9.35 3.94 52.61
C LEU A 481 9.32 4.39 54.08
N ASN A 482 10.01 3.67 54.95
CA ASN A 482 10.10 3.94 56.38
C ASN A 482 11.55 3.85 56.92
N PRO A 483 12.26 5.00 57.10
CA PRO A 483 13.69 5.03 57.42
C PRO A 483 14.01 4.67 58.90
N ALA A 484 13.09 3.99 59.58
CA ALA A 484 13.14 3.67 60.99
C ALA A 484 13.17 2.16 61.27
N ASP A 485 12.90 1.30 60.28
CA ASP A 485 13.08 -0.15 60.39
C ASP A 485 14.36 -0.70 59.74
N ASP A 486 15.17 0.18 59.17
CA ASP A 486 16.53 -0.06 58.72
C ASP A 486 17.37 -0.73 59.80
N VAL A 487 17.94 -1.88 59.44
CA VAL A 487 18.83 -2.63 60.31
C VAL A 487 20.27 -2.28 59.97
N ALA A 488 20.95 -1.55 60.87
CA ALA A 488 22.33 -1.08 60.73
C ALA A 488 23.43 -2.14 60.48
N GLY A 489 23.09 -3.42 60.36
CA GLY A 489 24.02 -4.48 59.92
C GLY A 489 23.84 -4.90 58.46
N LEU A 490 22.90 -4.27 57.76
CA LEU A 490 22.66 -4.35 56.31
C LEU A 490 22.87 -2.98 55.65
N ALA A 491 23.36 -2.00 56.42
CA ALA A 491 23.80 -0.73 55.86
C ALA A 491 25.01 -1.02 54.98
N ASP A 492 24.97 -0.45 53.79
CA ASP A 492 25.98 -0.48 52.75
C ASP A 492 26.11 1.00 52.36
N ALA A 493 26.96 1.71 53.10
CA ALA A 493 26.91 3.17 53.13
C ALA A 493 27.49 3.84 51.88
N ASP A 494 28.15 3.09 51.00
CA ASP A 494 28.60 3.51 49.67
C ASP A 494 27.98 2.71 48.51
N GLN A 495 27.11 1.73 48.83
CA GLN A 495 26.20 1.02 47.91
C GLN A 495 26.93 0.19 46.85
N ASP A 496 28.00 -0.48 47.26
CA ASP A 496 28.87 -1.22 46.36
C ASP A 496 28.56 -2.74 46.34
N GLY A 497 27.62 -3.18 47.19
CA GLY A 497 27.20 -4.57 47.35
C GLY A 497 27.88 -5.30 48.52
N LEU A 498 28.71 -4.62 49.32
CA LEU A 498 29.22 -5.09 50.61
C LEU A 498 28.59 -4.28 51.74
N THR A 499 28.12 -4.96 52.77
CA THR A 499 27.67 -4.25 53.98
C THR A 499 28.86 -3.61 54.71
N ASP A 500 28.63 -2.52 55.44
CA ASP A 500 29.63 -1.86 56.32
C ASP A 500 30.37 -2.88 57.23
N GLY A 501 29.68 -3.96 57.60
CA GLY A 501 30.22 -5.04 58.42
C GLY A 501 31.13 -6.03 57.66
N GLU A 502 30.84 -6.30 56.39
CA GLU A 502 31.65 -7.10 55.48
C GLU A 502 32.92 -6.36 55.09
N GLU A 503 32.79 -5.08 54.77
CA GLU A 503 33.92 -4.19 54.47
C GLU A 503 34.87 -4.03 55.66
N ALA A 504 34.33 -3.88 56.88
CA ALA A 504 35.15 -3.89 58.08
C ALA A 504 35.93 -5.21 58.28
N THR A 505 35.46 -6.31 57.67
CA THR A 505 36.12 -7.63 57.70
C THR A 505 37.15 -7.77 56.57
N LEU A 506 36.86 -7.24 55.39
CA LEU A 506 37.73 -7.24 54.20
C LEU A 506 38.83 -6.17 54.29
N GLY A 507 38.60 -5.13 55.10
CA GLY A 507 39.51 -4.01 55.34
C GLY A 507 39.43 -2.91 54.28
N THR A 508 38.31 -2.81 53.57
CA THR A 508 37.91 -1.70 52.69
C THR A 508 37.27 -0.56 53.52
N ASP A 509 37.01 0.61 52.92
CA ASP A 509 36.41 1.76 53.62
C ASP A 509 34.89 1.85 53.34
N PRO A 510 34.01 1.72 54.36
CA PRO A 510 32.54 1.72 54.18
C PRO A 510 31.87 2.96 53.62
N HIS A 511 32.64 3.91 53.12
CA HIS A 511 32.16 5.15 52.54
C HIS A 511 32.88 5.46 51.22
N ASP A 512 33.53 4.45 50.63
CA ASP A 512 34.34 4.50 49.43
C ASP A 512 34.15 3.21 48.60
N ALA A 513 33.17 3.24 47.69
CA ALA A 513 32.73 2.09 46.90
C ALA A 513 33.81 1.46 45.99
N ASP A 514 34.98 2.09 45.84
CA ASP A 514 36.15 1.66 45.04
C ASP A 514 37.41 2.04 45.84
N THR A 515 37.76 1.21 46.83
CA THR A 515 38.79 1.51 47.85
C THR A 515 40.19 1.74 47.24
N ASP A 516 40.47 1.21 46.05
CA ASP A 516 41.76 1.35 45.39
C ASP A 516 41.77 2.22 44.12
N ASP A 517 40.65 2.88 43.81
CA ASP A 517 40.44 3.89 42.76
C ASP A 517 40.75 3.34 41.34
N ASP A 518 40.37 2.10 41.06
CA ASP A 518 40.74 1.40 39.82
C ASP A 518 39.61 1.33 38.78
N GLY A 519 38.40 1.67 39.20
CA GLY A 519 37.18 1.70 38.42
C GLY A 519 36.30 0.45 38.56
N LEU A 520 36.64 -0.48 39.44
CA LEU A 520 35.82 -1.63 39.83
C LEU A 520 35.36 -1.45 41.29
N LEU A 521 34.09 -1.74 41.59
CA LEU A 521 33.56 -1.56 42.95
C LEU A 521 33.99 -2.71 43.87
N ASP A 522 34.29 -2.45 45.15
CA ASP A 522 34.86 -3.47 46.05
C ASP A 522 33.94 -4.70 46.17
N GLY A 523 32.62 -4.49 46.21
CA GLY A 523 31.64 -5.57 46.21
C GLY A 523 31.59 -6.37 44.92
N ALA A 524 31.77 -5.74 43.76
CA ALA A 524 31.87 -6.43 42.48
C ALA A 524 33.15 -7.27 42.42
N GLU A 525 34.27 -6.76 42.94
CA GLU A 525 35.53 -7.49 43.04
C GLU A 525 35.40 -8.75 43.89
N VAL A 526 34.72 -8.65 45.03
CA VAL A 526 34.57 -9.81 45.94
C VAL A 526 33.56 -10.82 45.43
N HIS A 527 32.41 -10.37 44.91
CA HIS A 527 31.29 -11.25 44.58
C HIS A 527 31.27 -11.74 43.13
N ALA A 528 31.76 -10.95 42.18
CA ALA A 528 31.69 -11.27 40.75
C ALA A 528 33.05 -11.68 40.15
N TYR A 529 34.12 -10.94 40.42
CA TYR A 529 35.39 -11.10 39.70
C TYR A 529 36.47 -11.86 40.48
N GLY A 530 36.41 -11.85 41.81
CA GLY A 530 37.38 -12.50 42.69
C GLY A 530 38.74 -11.79 42.75
N THR A 531 38.79 -10.50 42.42
CA THR A 531 39.96 -9.61 42.53
C THR A 531 40.14 -9.10 43.98
N ASP A 532 41.24 -8.40 44.29
CA ASP A 532 41.52 -7.88 45.64
C ASP A 532 41.18 -6.37 45.71
N PRO A 533 40.15 -5.96 46.47
CA PRO A 533 39.61 -4.59 46.48
C PRO A 533 40.48 -3.53 47.18
N LYS A 534 41.78 -3.80 47.27
CA LYS A 534 42.79 -2.87 47.81
C LYS A 534 44.00 -2.80 46.89
N LYS A 535 43.91 -3.44 45.72
CA LYS A 535 44.95 -3.54 44.72
C LYS A 535 44.34 -3.34 43.33
N ALA A 536 44.47 -2.10 42.87
CA ALA A 536 44.11 -1.56 41.56
C ALA A 536 44.73 -2.22 40.31
N ASP A 537 45.18 -3.48 40.36
CA ASP A 537 45.79 -4.29 39.30
C ASP A 537 46.15 -5.61 40.03
N THR A 538 45.19 -6.52 40.19
CA THR A 538 45.27 -7.72 41.04
C THR A 538 46.33 -8.68 40.57
N ASP A 539 46.53 -8.85 39.27
CA ASP A 539 47.49 -9.80 38.71
C ASP A 539 48.89 -9.23 38.43
N GLY A 540 49.03 -7.91 38.42
CA GLY A 540 50.28 -7.17 38.20
C GLY A 540 50.69 -7.00 36.74
N GLY A 541 49.76 -7.10 35.79
CA GLY A 541 49.99 -6.92 34.35
C GLY A 541 50.18 -5.45 33.92
N GLY A 542 49.76 -4.51 34.77
CA GLY A 542 49.97 -3.07 34.60
C GLY A 542 48.78 -2.33 33.99
N VAL A 543 47.64 -2.99 33.79
CA VAL A 543 46.33 -2.38 33.58
C VAL A 543 45.49 -2.60 34.86
N PRO A 544 44.73 -1.59 35.32
CA PRO A 544 43.85 -1.78 36.49
C PRO A 544 42.67 -2.70 36.24
N ASP A 545 42.21 -3.43 37.25
CA ASP A 545 41.17 -4.46 37.14
C ASP A 545 39.87 -3.86 36.58
N GLY A 546 39.46 -2.68 37.06
CA GLY A 546 38.32 -1.94 36.50
C GLY A 546 38.48 -1.55 35.03
N THR A 547 39.70 -1.26 34.57
CA THR A 547 39.98 -0.99 33.15
C THR A 547 39.89 -2.25 32.30
N GLU A 548 40.20 -3.41 32.88
CA GLU A 548 40.16 -4.70 32.20
C GLU A 548 38.73 -5.21 32.07
N VAL A 549 37.96 -5.16 33.15
CA VAL A 549 36.52 -5.45 33.13
C VAL A 549 35.79 -4.53 32.15
N GLY A 550 36.09 -3.23 32.17
CA GLY A 550 35.55 -2.24 31.22
C GLY A 550 35.96 -2.47 29.75
N ARG A 551 36.99 -3.28 29.49
CA ARG A 551 37.43 -3.72 28.15
C ARG A 551 37.08 -5.17 27.85
N HIS A 552 36.41 -5.84 28.79
CA HIS A 552 36.10 -7.26 28.76
C HIS A 552 37.36 -8.14 28.55
N SER A 553 38.47 -7.77 29.19
CA SER A 553 39.65 -8.62 29.45
C SER A 553 39.56 -9.23 30.87
N ASP A 554 40.35 -10.27 31.15
CA ASP A 554 40.29 -11.01 32.41
C ASP A 554 41.21 -10.36 33.45
N PRO A 555 40.68 -9.73 34.53
CA PRO A 555 41.49 -9.01 35.53
C PRO A 555 42.36 -9.91 36.43
N LEU A 556 42.42 -11.21 36.11
CA LEU A 556 43.27 -12.19 36.78
C LEU A 556 44.33 -12.79 35.83
N ASP A 557 44.40 -12.35 34.57
CA ASP A 557 45.37 -12.81 33.57
C ASP A 557 46.18 -11.69 32.88
N ALA A 558 47.28 -11.31 33.54
CA ALA A 558 48.31 -10.32 33.16
C ALA A 558 48.84 -10.37 31.70
N ALA A 559 48.48 -11.41 30.94
CA ALA A 559 48.86 -11.60 29.54
C ALA A 559 47.91 -10.89 28.56
N ASP A 560 46.71 -10.46 28.97
CA ASP A 560 45.72 -9.82 28.12
C ASP A 560 45.61 -8.29 28.29
N ASP A 561 46.33 -7.72 29.27
CA ASP A 561 46.58 -6.29 29.50
C ASP A 561 47.14 -5.57 28.27
N LEU A 562 46.31 -4.77 27.59
CA LEU A 562 46.74 -3.91 26.49
C LEU A 562 46.91 -2.45 26.93
N PRO A 563 48.01 -1.77 26.58
CA PRO A 563 48.18 -0.34 26.87
C PRO A 563 47.23 0.52 26.03
N SER A 564 46.44 1.35 26.72
CA SER A 564 45.46 2.31 26.19
C SER A 564 46.01 3.25 25.12
N VAL A 565 45.31 3.40 23.99
CA VAL A 565 45.42 4.59 23.11
C VAL A 565 44.13 5.39 23.24
N PRO A 566 44.17 6.71 23.56
CA PRO A 566 42.98 7.54 23.65
C PRO A 566 42.49 7.98 22.27
N GLY A 567 41.26 7.63 21.91
CA GLY A 567 40.55 8.17 20.75
C GLY A 567 39.41 7.27 20.30
N GLY A 568 38.16 7.72 20.49
CA GLY A 568 36.95 7.03 20.08
C GLY A 568 36.80 6.83 18.56
N PRO A 569 35.70 6.18 18.11
CA PRO A 569 35.58 5.55 16.81
C PRO A 569 35.68 6.59 15.69
N GLY A 570 36.78 6.52 14.95
CA GLY A 570 37.06 7.39 13.82
C GLY A 570 36.36 6.88 12.57
N GLY A 571 35.46 7.69 12.00
CA GLY A 571 34.98 7.46 10.64
C GLY A 571 36.12 7.39 9.60
N PRO A 572 35.83 6.93 8.38
CA PRO A 572 36.85 6.56 7.40
C PRO A 572 37.80 7.72 7.08
N GLY A 573 39.11 7.50 7.28
CA GLY A 573 40.17 8.47 6.98
C GLY A 573 40.76 9.22 8.17
N THR A 574 40.64 8.71 9.40
CA THR A 574 41.38 9.26 10.54
C THR A 574 42.88 8.88 10.48
N PRO A 575 43.80 9.72 10.97
CA PRO A 575 45.23 9.39 10.95
C PRO A 575 45.55 8.20 11.88
N GLY A 576 45.63 7.00 11.34
CA GLY A 576 46.03 5.79 12.09
C GLY A 576 45.18 4.55 11.81
N ASP A 577 44.03 4.70 11.17
CA ASP A 577 43.08 3.65 10.76
C ASP A 577 42.70 3.90 9.28
N PRO A 578 43.43 3.28 8.32
CA PRO A 578 43.35 3.61 6.90
C PRO A 578 42.14 3.05 6.16
N ASP A 579 41.55 1.96 6.66
CA ASP A 579 40.41 1.25 6.10
C ASP A 579 39.11 1.45 6.90
N GLY A 580 39.20 2.02 8.10
CA GLY A 580 38.06 2.56 8.86
C GLY A 580 37.22 1.46 9.52
N ASP A 581 37.85 0.36 9.89
CA ASP A 581 37.18 -0.80 10.49
C ASP A 581 37.15 -0.73 12.03
N GLY A 582 37.78 0.30 12.61
CA GLY A 582 37.87 0.52 14.05
C GLY A 582 39.17 0.03 14.68
N LEU A 583 40.09 -0.58 13.91
CA LEU A 583 41.42 -0.94 14.36
C LEU A 583 42.47 0.06 13.86
N SER A 584 43.45 0.34 14.72
CA SER A 584 44.60 1.12 14.27
C SER A 584 45.58 0.23 13.50
N THR A 585 46.31 0.82 12.55
CA THR A 585 47.44 0.19 11.84
C THR A 585 48.44 -0.52 12.77
N THR A 586 48.61 -0.03 13.99
CA THR A 586 49.46 -0.66 15.00
C THR A 586 48.82 -1.90 15.64
N ARG A 587 47.50 -1.91 15.84
CA ARG A 587 46.75 -3.05 16.36
C ARG A 587 46.65 -4.17 15.32
N GLU A 588 46.42 -3.82 14.07
CA GLU A 588 46.35 -4.77 12.96
C GLU A 588 47.69 -5.49 12.74
N GLN A 589 48.80 -4.76 12.85
CA GLN A 589 50.14 -5.37 12.83
C GLN A 589 50.41 -6.34 13.99
N GLN A 590 49.78 -6.14 15.15
CA GLN A 590 49.90 -7.05 16.30
C GLN A 590 49.06 -8.31 16.12
N LEU A 591 47.85 -8.16 15.58
CA LEU A 591 46.93 -9.25 15.28
C LEU A 591 47.34 -10.04 14.03
N GLY A 592 48.14 -9.43 13.15
CA GLY A 592 48.55 -10.02 11.88
C GLY A 592 47.57 -9.78 10.74
N THR A 593 46.58 -8.90 10.95
CA THR A 593 45.60 -8.45 9.95
C THR A 593 46.20 -7.40 9.00
N ASP A 594 45.57 -7.13 7.86
CA ASP A 594 46.07 -6.23 6.82
C ASP A 594 45.58 -4.78 7.02
N PRO A 595 46.47 -3.81 7.36
CA PRO A 595 46.10 -2.42 7.69
C PRO A 595 45.46 -1.55 6.60
N ALA A 596 45.09 -2.15 5.49
CA ALA A 596 44.46 -1.50 4.36
C ALA A 596 43.21 -2.25 3.89
N LYS A 597 42.82 -3.30 4.60
CA LYS A 597 41.69 -4.15 4.28
C LYS A 597 40.91 -4.41 5.57
N ALA A 598 39.79 -3.70 5.68
CA ALA A 598 38.87 -3.78 6.82
C ALA A 598 38.39 -5.20 7.18
N ASP A 599 38.52 -6.20 6.32
CA ASP A 599 38.11 -7.60 6.52
C ASP A 599 39.27 -8.43 5.98
N THR A 600 40.17 -8.94 6.81
CA THR A 600 41.43 -9.56 6.37
C THR A 600 41.20 -10.91 5.72
N ASP A 601 40.40 -11.77 6.34
CA ASP A 601 40.25 -13.15 5.93
C ASP A 601 39.15 -13.36 4.85
N GLY A 602 38.34 -12.33 4.61
CA GLY A 602 37.36 -12.24 3.54
C GLY A 602 36.07 -12.99 3.80
N ASP A 603 35.70 -13.20 5.06
CA ASP A 603 34.49 -13.93 5.43
C ASP A 603 33.21 -13.05 5.42
N GLY A 604 33.39 -11.73 5.52
CA GLY A 604 32.32 -10.72 5.52
C GLY A 604 32.11 -9.98 6.84
N LEU A 605 32.86 -10.26 7.90
CA LEU A 605 33.02 -9.42 9.09
C LEU A 605 34.29 -8.58 8.96
N SER A 606 34.30 -7.39 9.57
CA SER A 606 35.50 -6.56 9.59
C SER A 606 36.44 -6.97 10.72
N ASP A 607 37.76 -6.82 10.58
CA ASP A 607 38.73 -7.24 11.61
C ASP A 607 38.41 -6.55 12.95
N GLY A 608 38.00 -5.28 12.91
CA GLY A 608 37.48 -4.57 14.08
C GLY A 608 36.20 -5.17 14.69
N GLN A 609 35.23 -5.62 13.90
CA GLN A 609 34.02 -6.28 14.41
C GLN A 609 34.34 -7.60 15.10
N GLU A 610 35.31 -8.35 14.59
CA GLU A 610 35.70 -9.66 15.12
C GLU A 610 36.49 -9.52 16.43
N VAL A 611 37.39 -8.54 16.49
CA VAL A 611 38.27 -8.28 17.64
C VAL A 611 37.54 -7.57 18.77
N LEU A 612 36.70 -6.57 18.45
CA LEU A 612 35.96 -5.78 19.43
C LEU A 612 34.68 -6.50 19.89
N GLY A 613 34.25 -7.54 19.16
CA GLY A 613 33.07 -8.33 19.47
C GLY A 613 31.82 -7.86 18.71
N LEU A 614 30.95 -8.81 18.39
CA LEU A 614 29.70 -8.56 17.70
C LEU A 614 28.63 -8.15 18.74
N ALA A 615 27.96 -7.02 18.49
CA ALA A 615 26.97 -6.43 19.41
C ALA A 615 25.92 -7.46 19.87
N GLY A 616 25.75 -7.61 21.19
CA GLY A 616 24.81 -8.57 21.78
C GLY A 616 25.33 -10.00 21.90
N THR A 617 26.64 -10.25 21.71
CA THR A 617 27.25 -11.57 21.95
C THR A 617 28.56 -11.50 22.71
N THR A 618 28.87 -12.57 23.45
CA THR A 618 30.19 -12.81 24.04
C THR A 618 31.14 -13.54 23.08
N CYS A 619 30.68 -13.82 21.84
CA CYS A 619 31.44 -14.52 20.83
C CYS A 619 32.37 -13.55 20.09
N ARG A 620 33.68 -13.80 20.16
CA ARG A 620 34.70 -13.12 19.36
C ARG A 620 35.27 -14.08 18.33
N THR A 621 35.14 -13.73 17.06
CA THR A 621 35.66 -14.51 15.94
C THR A 621 37.12 -14.14 15.67
N ASP A 622 37.86 -15.04 15.01
CA ASP A 622 39.27 -14.86 14.69
C ASP A 622 39.40 -14.17 13.32
N PRO A 623 39.89 -12.92 13.24
CA PRO A 623 39.98 -12.16 11.99
C PRO A 623 40.98 -12.69 10.96
N LEU A 624 41.67 -13.80 11.29
CA LEU A 624 42.54 -14.53 10.37
C LEU A 624 41.94 -15.87 9.93
N SER A 625 40.75 -16.23 10.40
CA SER A 625 40.11 -17.51 10.19
C SER A 625 38.64 -17.34 9.83
N PRO A 626 38.26 -17.52 8.55
CA PRO A 626 36.90 -17.27 8.07
C PRO A 626 35.79 -18.17 8.64
N ASP A 627 36.13 -19.06 9.56
CA ASP A 627 35.33 -20.16 10.14
C ASP A 627 35.99 -20.47 11.50
N THR A 628 35.70 -19.63 12.50
CA THR A 628 36.36 -19.61 13.82
C THR A 628 36.21 -20.94 14.53
N ASP A 629 34.99 -21.48 14.56
CA ASP A 629 34.74 -22.74 15.24
C ASP A 629 35.05 -23.98 14.40
N HIS A 630 35.35 -23.85 13.10
CA HIS A 630 35.66 -24.95 12.19
C HIS A 630 34.53 -25.96 11.95
N ASP A 631 33.28 -25.51 11.97
CA ASP A 631 32.12 -26.32 11.62
C ASP A 631 31.83 -26.33 10.09
N ARG A 632 32.51 -25.43 9.35
CA ARG A 632 32.45 -25.18 7.91
C ARG A 632 31.34 -24.24 7.45
N LEU A 633 30.73 -23.46 8.33
CA LEU A 633 30.07 -22.22 7.97
C LEU A 633 31.10 -21.08 8.05
N LEU A 634 30.73 -19.88 7.60
CA LEU A 634 31.60 -18.72 7.72
C LEU A 634 31.03 -17.85 8.82
N ASP A 635 31.86 -17.19 9.61
CA ASP A 635 31.42 -16.49 10.81
C ASP A 635 30.40 -15.39 10.48
N ALA A 636 30.67 -14.60 9.43
CA ALA A 636 29.73 -13.61 8.90
C ALA A 636 28.40 -14.23 8.43
N THR A 637 28.42 -15.45 7.89
CA THR A 637 27.22 -16.13 7.40
C THR A 637 26.34 -16.56 8.58
N GLU A 638 26.97 -17.05 9.65
CA GLU A 638 26.29 -17.50 10.86
C GLU A 638 25.70 -16.32 11.63
N TRP A 639 26.48 -15.24 11.76
CA TRP A 639 26.08 -14.00 12.43
C TRP A 639 24.93 -13.28 11.73
N ASN A 640 25.11 -12.94 10.44
CA ASN A 640 24.10 -12.20 9.68
C ASN A 640 22.84 -13.06 9.41
N GLY A 641 23.00 -14.38 9.52
CA GLY A 641 21.97 -15.36 9.22
C GLY A 641 21.90 -15.70 7.74
N PHE A 642 21.53 -16.94 7.46
CA PHE A 642 21.48 -17.48 6.11
C PHE A 642 20.20 -18.24 5.83
N ARG A 643 19.79 -18.23 4.56
CA ARG A 643 18.49 -18.79 4.16
C ARG A 643 18.59 -20.27 3.79
N ILE A 644 17.86 -21.12 4.53
CA ILE A 644 17.68 -22.53 4.26
C ILE A 644 16.35 -22.75 3.52
N ASN A 645 16.42 -22.92 2.20
CA ASN A 645 15.26 -23.20 1.33
C ASN A 645 14.83 -24.68 1.34
N ARG A 646 14.81 -25.31 2.52
CA ARG A 646 14.32 -26.69 2.71
C ARG A 646 12.95 -26.66 3.38
N ARG A 647 12.18 -27.71 3.14
CA ARG A 647 10.83 -27.87 3.67
C ARG A 647 10.83 -28.98 4.72
N VAL A 648 10.33 -28.66 5.90
CA VAL A 648 10.05 -29.60 6.98
C VAL A 648 8.61 -30.04 6.86
N LYS A 649 8.35 -31.34 6.86
CA LYS A 649 7.00 -31.90 6.94
C LYS A 649 6.70 -32.21 8.39
N LEU A 650 5.73 -31.49 8.93
CA LEU A 650 5.26 -31.64 10.30
C LEU A 650 4.02 -32.54 10.34
N ARG A 651 3.53 -32.79 11.55
CA ARG A 651 2.30 -33.56 11.79
C ARG A 651 1.10 -33.02 10.97
N HIS A 652 0.17 -33.90 10.59
CA HIS A 652 -1.05 -33.57 9.83
C HIS A 652 -0.85 -33.03 8.40
N HIS A 653 0.24 -33.40 7.73
CA HIS A 653 0.58 -32.95 6.37
C HIS A 653 0.87 -31.44 6.26
N GLN A 654 1.20 -30.80 7.39
CA GLN A 654 1.71 -29.43 7.37
C GLN A 654 3.14 -29.43 6.80
N THR A 655 3.50 -28.38 6.09
CA THR A 655 4.85 -28.22 5.53
C THR A 655 5.29 -26.79 5.72
N GLN A 656 6.44 -26.60 6.36
CA GLN A 656 7.02 -25.30 6.66
C GLN A 656 8.39 -25.17 5.99
N VAL A 657 8.74 -23.96 5.53
CA VAL A 657 10.09 -23.66 5.04
C VAL A 657 10.93 -23.23 6.23
N ILE A 658 12.16 -23.73 6.35
CA ILE A 658 13.05 -23.39 7.48
C ILE A 658 13.32 -21.89 7.55
N GLY A 659 13.55 -21.22 6.42
CA GLY A 659 13.64 -19.75 6.37
C GLY A 659 15.05 -19.24 6.64
N VAL A 660 15.19 -18.10 7.32
CA VAL A 660 16.48 -17.53 7.74
C VAL A 660 16.84 -18.12 9.10
N VAL A 661 18.08 -18.59 9.24
CA VAL A 661 18.61 -19.19 10.47
C VAL A 661 19.90 -18.49 10.82
N ARG A 662 20.08 -18.14 12.10
CA ARG A 662 21.33 -17.67 12.68
C ARG A 662 21.91 -18.78 13.56
N THR A 663 23.22 -18.93 13.53
CA THR A 663 23.99 -19.90 14.32
C THR A 663 25.14 -19.19 15.03
N ASN A 664 25.74 -19.83 16.03
CA ASN A 664 26.81 -19.24 16.83
C ASN A 664 28.18 -19.45 16.17
N PRO A 665 28.86 -18.39 15.67
CA PRO A 665 30.15 -18.52 14.99
C PRO A 665 31.28 -19.10 15.84
N CYS A 666 31.18 -18.98 17.18
CA CYS A 666 32.17 -19.50 18.11
C CYS A 666 31.83 -20.93 18.60
N GLY A 667 30.66 -21.45 18.23
CA GLY A 667 30.05 -22.62 18.84
C GLY A 667 29.48 -23.57 17.81
N LYS A 668 30.21 -24.65 17.55
CA LYS A 668 29.94 -25.64 16.49
C LYS A 668 28.53 -26.24 16.39
N ASP A 669 27.69 -26.10 17.42
CA ASP A 669 26.43 -26.85 17.62
C ASP A 669 25.42 -25.96 18.34
N THR A 670 24.72 -25.11 17.58
CA THR A 670 23.89 -24.01 18.10
C THR A 670 22.72 -24.52 18.97
N ASP A 671 22.05 -25.60 18.59
CA ASP A 671 20.88 -26.14 19.31
C ASP A 671 21.23 -27.21 20.37
N GLY A 672 22.52 -27.51 20.52
CA GLY A 672 23.05 -28.48 21.48
C GLY A 672 22.53 -29.90 21.30
N ASP A 673 22.12 -30.31 20.09
CA ASP A 673 21.71 -31.68 19.78
C ASP A 673 22.92 -32.62 19.58
N GLY A 674 24.10 -32.04 19.35
CA GLY A 674 25.38 -32.70 19.18
C GLY A 674 25.76 -32.92 17.72
N LEU A 675 24.98 -32.45 16.74
CA LEU A 675 25.41 -32.28 15.36
C LEU A 675 26.33 -31.07 15.28
N ALA A 676 26.50 -30.53 14.10
CA ALA A 676 27.27 -29.32 13.98
C ALA A 676 26.65 -28.54 12.85
N ASP A 677 26.53 -27.23 12.97
CA ASP A 677 25.59 -26.47 12.18
C ASP A 677 25.90 -26.63 10.67
N GLY A 678 27.17 -26.52 10.30
CA GLY A 678 27.65 -26.77 8.95
C GLY A 678 27.42 -28.20 8.44
N LYS A 679 27.35 -29.22 9.30
CA LYS A 679 26.98 -30.60 8.90
C LYS A 679 25.49 -30.74 8.64
N GLU A 680 24.65 -29.97 9.30
CA GLU A 680 23.20 -29.99 9.19
C GLU A 680 22.77 -29.30 7.90
N VAL A 681 23.30 -28.10 7.69
CA VAL A 681 23.08 -27.29 6.48
C VAL A 681 23.64 -27.98 5.24
N LYS A 682 24.89 -28.48 5.29
CA LYS A 682 25.45 -29.22 4.16
C LYS A 682 24.78 -30.57 4.01
N GLY A 683 24.32 -31.18 5.09
CA GLY A 683 23.64 -32.47 5.13
C GLY A 683 24.58 -33.67 5.01
N LYS A 684 24.27 -34.73 5.77
CA LYS A 684 25.05 -35.98 5.83
C LYS A 684 24.68 -36.91 4.69
N ARG A 685 25.68 -37.33 3.91
CA ARG A 685 25.49 -38.32 2.83
C ARG A 685 25.25 -39.71 3.41
N ILE A 686 24.16 -40.34 2.99
CA ILE A 686 23.76 -41.68 3.41
C ILE A 686 23.27 -42.50 2.20
N HIS A 687 23.09 -43.81 2.36
CA HIS A 687 22.48 -44.65 1.34
C HIS A 687 21.63 -45.70 2.03
N GLN A 688 20.40 -45.34 2.38
CA GLN A 688 19.47 -46.21 3.07
C GLN A 688 18.18 -46.36 2.26
N GLN A 689 17.68 -47.59 2.17
CA GLN A 689 16.37 -47.85 1.57
C GLN A 689 15.29 -47.82 2.65
N VAL A 690 14.22 -47.07 2.38
CA VAL A 690 13.02 -46.94 3.23
C VAL A 690 11.85 -47.57 2.49
N ARG A 691 11.11 -48.47 3.14
CA ARG A 691 9.92 -49.11 2.58
C ARG A 691 8.68 -48.30 2.96
N THR A 692 8.24 -47.47 2.02
CA THR A 692 7.02 -46.67 2.18
C THR A 692 5.77 -47.44 1.74
N THR A 693 4.61 -46.92 2.12
CA THR A 693 3.30 -47.40 1.64
C THR A 693 3.14 -47.36 0.12
N LYS A 694 3.94 -46.54 -0.58
CA LYS A 694 3.92 -46.36 -2.04
C LYS A 694 5.07 -47.07 -2.77
N GLY A 695 5.99 -47.72 -2.06
CA GLY A 695 7.16 -48.39 -2.64
C GLY A 695 8.46 -48.11 -1.88
N VAL A 696 9.60 -48.50 -2.44
CA VAL A 696 10.92 -48.31 -1.80
C VAL A 696 11.53 -46.98 -2.24
N VAL A 697 11.84 -46.11 -1.27
CA VAL A 697 12.54 -44.83 -1.46
C VAL A 697 13.97 -44.97 -0.93
N THR A 698 14.91 -44.19 -1.45
CA THR A 698 16.30 -44.18 -0.95
C THR A 698 16.63 -42.82 -0.37
N LEU A 699 16.94 -42.79 0.93
CA LEU A 699 17.53 -41.62 1.58
C LEU A 699 18.99 -41.51 1.14
N ARG A 700 19.34 -40.36 0.55
CA ARG A 700 20.67 -40.09 -0.04
C ARG A 700 21.47 -39.07 0.73
N ARG A 701 20.78 -38.11 1.33
CA ARG A 701 21.38 -37.05 2.11
C ARG A 701 20.31 -36.55 3.08
N LEU A 702 20.69 -36.41 4.34
CA LEU A 702 19.81 -35.92 5.40
C LEU A 702 20.27 -34.52 5.77
N PHE A 703 19.31 -33.62 5.94
CA PHE A 703 19.50 -32.23 6.36
C PHE A 703 18.67 -32.01 7.62
N SER A 704 19.03 -30.98 8.38
CA SER A 704 18.31 -30.55 9.58
C SER A 704 18.39 -29.03 9.70
N ASN A 705 17.63 -28.46 10.62
CA ASN A 705 17.66 -27.07 11.01
C ASN A 705 18.63 -26.90 12.21
N PRO A 706 19.79 -26.25 12.05
CA PRO A 706 20.80 -26.16 13.11
C PRO A 706 20.39 -25.33 14.34
N ALA A 707 19.28 -24.57 14.26
CA ALA A 707 18.77 -23.81 15.40
C ALA A 707 17.69 -24.57 16.20
N VAL A 708 17.32 -25.79 15.79
CA VAL A 708 16.22 -26.54 16.42
C VAL A 708 16.57 -28.02 16.57
N LYS A 709 16.70 -28.44 17.83
CA LYS A 709 17.10 -29.79 18.24
C LYS A 709 16.37 -30.96 17.57
N ASP A 710 15.08 -30.77 17.29
CA ASP A 710 14.16 -31.73 16.67
C ASP A 710 13.40 -30.99 15.57
N SER A 711 13.94 -31.04 14.36
CA SER A 711 13.53 -30.20 13.24
C SER A 711 12.06 -30.39 12.87
N ASP A 712 11.55 -31.62 12.90
CA ASP A 712 10.18 -31.96 12.51
C ASP A 712 9.22 -32.27 13.67
N HIS A 713 9.71 -32.15 14.90
CA HIS A 713 8.97 -32.29 16.16
C HIS A 713 8.31 -33.66 16.34
N ASP A 714 9.00 -34.70 15.89
CA ASP A 714 8.49 -36.07 15.89
C ASP A 714 8.84 -36.85 17.17
N GLY A 715 9.75 -36.28 17.97
CA GLY A 715 10.24 -36.78 19.25
C GLY A 715 11.60 -37.47 19.21
N LEU A 716 12.34 -37.38 18.10
CA LEU A 716 13.76 -37.72 17.98
C LEU A 716 14.57 -36.45 17.70
N THR A 717 15.77 -36.34 18.25
CA THR A 717 16.65 -35.24 17.83
C THR A 717 17.25 -35.55 16.47
N ASP A 718 17.62 -34.52 15.71
CA ASP A 718 18.14 -34.64 14.35
C ASP A 718 19.38 -35.57 14.33
N ARG A 719 20.23 -35.47 15.35
CA ARG A 719 21.36 -36.38 15.59
C ARG A 719 20.95 -37.83 15.72
N GLU A 720 19.89 -38.11 16.49
CA GLU A 720 19.43 -39.46 16.77
C GLU A 720 18.94 -40.15 15.51
N GLU A 721 18.24 -39.40 14.66
CA GLU A 721 17.77 -39.84 13.36
C GLU A 721 18.91 -40.06 12.37
N ILE A 722 19.78 -39.07 12.22
CA ILE A 722 20.94 -39.11 11.32
C ILE A 722 21.94 -40.21 11.69
N LYS A 723 22.01 -40.60 12.98
CA LYS A 723 22.83 -41.72 13.46
C LYS A 723 22.06 -43.04 13.58
N GLY A 724 20.72 -43.02 13.55
CA GLY A 724 19.87 -44.17 13.88
C GLY A 724 20.13 -44.69 15.31
N SER A 725 20.54 -43.81 16.22
CA SER A 725 21.09 -44.20 17.53
C SER A 725 20.03 -44.87 18.43
N ARG A 726 18.76 -44.49 18.26
CA ARG A 726 17.62 -45.07 18.97
C ARG A 726 17.05 -46.32 18.31
N ASN A 727 17.39 -46.58 17.05
CA ASN A 727 16.85 -47.70 16.27
C ASN A 727 17.80 -48.92 16.21
N LYS A 728 18.42 -49.28 17.34
CA LYS A 728 19.50 -50.30 17.39
C LYS A 728 19.03 -51.72 17.01
N ALA A 729 17.75 -52.04 17.22
CA ALA A 729 17.19 -53.35 16.92
C ALA A 729 17.10 -53.61 15.40
N TYR A 730 17.10 -52.55 14.59
CA TYR A 730 16.92 -52.59 13.14
C TYR A 730 18.14 -51.97 12.43
N ASP A 731 19.33 -52.45 12.79
CA ASP A 731 20.62 -52.03 12.21
C ASP A 731 20.86 -50.51 12.17
N ARG A 732 20.29 -49.78 13.14
CA ARG A 732 20.36 -48.31 13.22
C ARG A 732 19.85 -47.65 11.94
N HIS A 733 18.74 -48.17 11.39
CA HIS A 733 18.03 -47.47 10.32
C HIS A 733 17.73 -46.03 10.75
N ARG A 734 18.09 -45.11 9.87
CA ARG A 734 18.00 -43.66 9.99
C ARG A 734 16.67 -43.16 9.45
N THR A 735 16.21 -42.04 9.98
CA THR A 735 15.01 -41.32 9.55
C THR A 735 15.42 -39.97 8.98
N ASP A 736 14.48 -39.27 8.33
CA ASP A 736 14.72 -37.99 7.68
C ASP A 736 14.28 -36.85 8.61
N PRO A 737 15.20 -36.04 9.17
CA PRO A 737 14.85 -35.04 10.19
C PRO A 737 13.93 -33.91 9.74
N LEU A 738 13.68 -33.82 8.43
CA LEU A 738 12.73 -32.87 7.89
C LEU A 738 11.37 -33.53 7.58
N ASN A 739 11.11 -34.72 8.10
CA ASN A 739 9.92 -35.48 7.76
C ASN A 739 9.41 -36.34 8.90
N TYR A 740 8.41 -35.79 9.60
CA TYR A 740 7.73 -36.34 10.77
C TYR A 740 7.31 -37.82 10.70
N ASP A 741 7.20 -38.40 9.50
CA ASP A 741 6.85 -39.80 9.21
C ASP A 741 7.64 -40.23 7.97
N THR A 742 8.83 -40.82 8.18
CA THR A 742 9.79 -41.16 7.12
C THR A 742 9.26 -42.21 6.16
N ASP A 743 8.54 -43.22 6.65
CA ASP A 743 8.02 -44.30 5.83
C ASP A 743 6.57 -44.07 5.34
N GLY A 744 5.88 -43.05 5.86
CA GLY A 744 4.51 -42.71 5.50
C GLY A 744 3.47 -43.69 6.04
N GLY A 745 3.76 -44.36 7.16
CA GLY A 745 2.92 -45.34 7.84
C GLY A 745 1.82 -44.72 8.72
N GLY A 746 1.85 -43.41 8.93
CA GLY A 746 0.86 -42.64 9.67
C GLY A 746 1.13 -42.53 11.18
N VAL A 747 2.33 -42.87 11.61
CA VAL A 747 2.85 -42.73 12.98
C VAL A 747 4.17 -41.98 12.89
N SER A 748 4.53 -41.15 13.87
CA SER A 748 5.84 -40.47 13.83
C SER A 748 6.98 -41.41 14.08
N ASP A 749 8.14 -41.12 13.50
CA ASP A 749 9.31 -41.97 13.62
C ASP A 749 9.73 -42.11 15.10
N GLY A 750 9.70 -41.01 15.86
CA GLY A 750 9.95 -41.01 17.31
C GLY A 750 8.94 -41.80 18.12
N ARG A 751 7.67 -41.89 17.68
CA ARG A 751 6.67 -42.75 18.33
C ARG A 751 6.88 -44.21 17.96
N GLU A 752 7.29 -44.53 16.74
CA GLU A 752 7.59 -45.89 16.30
C GLU A 752 8.79 -46.46 17.04
N VAL A 753 9.87 -45.68 17.13
CA VAL A 753 11.07 -46.04 17.90
C VAL A 753 10.72 -46.32 19.36
N ARG A 754 9.89 -45.48 19.98
CA ARG A 754 9.43 -45.67 21.37
C ARG A 754 8.61 -46.95 21.56
N LEU A 755 7.87 -47.36 20.53
CA LEU A 755 7.07 -48.59 20.52
C LEU A 755 7.85 -49.82 20.02
N GLY A 756 9.14 -49.66 19.67
CA GLY A 756 10.01 -50.74 19.20
C GLY A 756 9.76 -51.19 17.76
N ALA A 757 9.15 -50.33 16.94
CA ALA A 757 8.98 -50.53 15.50
C ALA A 757 10.13 -49.90 14.70
N ASP A 758 10.31 -50.34 13.45
CA ASP A 758 11.27 -49.77 12.50
C ASP A 758 10.64 -48.61 11.69
N PRO A 759 10.99 -47.34 11.97
CA PRO A 759 10.45 -46.17 11.25
C PRO A 759 10.89 -46.05 9.79
N ALA A 760 11.73 -46.97 9.31
CA ALA A 760 12.12 -47.06 7.90
C ALA A 760 11.32 -48.12 7.11
N ASP A 761 10.35 -48.81 7.72
CA ASP A 761 9.51 -49.81 7.05
C ASP A 761 8.06 -49.73 7.53
N SER A 762 7.19 -49.20 6.67
CA SER A 762 5.76 -48.98 6.92
C SER A 762 4.97 -50.25 7.28
N ARG A 763 5.56 -51.44 7.14
CA ARG A 763 4.97 -52.71 7.60
C ARG A 763 5.27 -53.02 9.07
N SER A 764 6.28 -52.38 9.65
CA SER A 764 6.64 -52.44 11.06
C SER A 764 5.79 -51.51 11.91
N ALA A 765 5.10 -50.54 11.30
CA ALA A 765 4.30 -49.55 11.99
C ALA A 765 3.27 -50.19 12.95
N PRO A 766 3.20 -49.73 14.20
CA PRO A 766 2.23 -50.23 15.16
C PRO A 766 0.83 -49.90 14.65
N ARG A 767 0.00 -50.93 14.44
CA ARG A 767 -1.40 -50.75 14.02
C ARG A 767 -2.12 -49.88 15.05
N ARG A 768 -2.78 -48.82 14.56
CA ARG A 768 -3.60 -47.90 15.35
C ARG A 768 -4.53 -48.62 16.32
#